data_AF-A0A0D9ZR36-F1
#
_entry.id   AF-A0A0D9ZR36-F1
#
_cell.length_a   1.000
_cell.length_b   1.000
_cell.length_c   1.000
_cell.angle_alpha   90.00
_cell.angle_beta   90.00
_cell.angle_gamma   90.00
#
_symmetry.space_group_name_H-M   'P 1'
#
loop_
_entity.id
_entity.type
_entity.pdbx_description
1 polymer ?
#
loop_
_entity_poly.entity_id
_entity_poly.type
_entity_poly.pdbx_seq_one_letter_code
_entity_poly.pdbx_strand_id
1 'polypeptide(L)'
;MALLMGAKPTTAPFYSSLLQSCISSGAFRQGKSVHGSIVAASASTPDLHLSTKLVIFYARFGDVAAARKVFDGMPHRSVVSWTAMVSGYARNGRPREALELFVLMRASGARPNQFTYGSAASACAGAGCARSGKQVHACAAKGRFAGDMFVQSALMDMHLRCGSVEDARQLFAEMGKKDVVSWNALIRGFVERGHDGDALGLFSSMLKEAMLPDHYTLGSALKACGIVGVAVNVELIHSCIIKLGYWDEKVVIGSLINSYAKCRRMSSARVIYDSISEPDLVSSTALISGYTMDRNYSEDAMELFCKIHRKGLWIDGVLLSSVLCLCASVASARFGTQIHAYMCKKQPMGDIALDNALVDMYAKAGEFSDAKRAFDEMPYRNVISWTSLITACGRNGSGEDAVTLFNRMVEDGVRPNDVTFLSLLSACGHCGLTNKGMEYFTSMMSRYGIDPRAEHYSSAIDLLARGGQLEDAWKLVQKTNFKPNSSMLGAMLGACKLHGNMLLGETAAKNLFSIDPGSSVNYAVLANMYAECSLWEDAQRTREVIDETTDGKEGCDGSILLDSTPGSPSEKESIPNLSLRGFGTVDRVKAKLEQACPGVVSCADILALVARDVVFLTKGPHWEVPTGRRDGTRSVKDDAVNNLPPPFFDATRNLYQFFIPKGLDAKDQVVLLGGHTLGTSHCSSFASRLYNFSGTMMADPTLDKYYVPRLKSKCQPGDKTTLVEMDPGSFRTFDTSYYRHIARGRALFTSDETLMLDPFTRGYILRQAGVAGYPAEFFADFAASMVKMGNMQVLTGAQGEIRKHCAFVN
;
A
#
# COMPACT_ATOMS: atom_id res chain seq x y z
N MET A 1 32.63 -33.46 35.16
CA MET A 1 33.24 -34.06 36.37
C MET A 1 33.16 -35.60 36.42
N ALA A 2 32.13 -36.28 35.91
CA ALA A 2 32.08 -37.75 35.90
C ALA A 2 33.11 -38.45 34.98
N LEU A 3 33.61 -37.76 33.94
CA LEU A 3 34.67 -38.26 33.05
C LEU A 3 36.09 -38.21 33.67
N LEU A 4 36.25 -37.60 34.85
CA LEU A 4 37.54 -37.49 35.54
C LEU A 4 37.75 -38.57 36.65
N MET A 5 36.76 -39.44 36.88
CA MET A 5 36.73 -40.36 38.03
C MET A 5 36.78 -41.85 37.67
N GLY A 6 37.28 -42.23 36.49
CA GLY A 6 37.73 -43.61 36.21
C GLY A 6 36.72 -44.76 36.38
N ALA A 7 35.44 -44.50 36.61
CA ALA A 7 34.42 -45.53 36.70
C ALA A 7 33.98 -45.94 35.28
N LYS A 8 34.16 -47.22 34.92
CA LYS A 8 33.61 -47.78 33.67
C LYS A 8 32.09 -47.58 33.66
N PRO A 9 31.52 -46.72 32.80
CA PRO A 9 30.11 -46.45 32.84
C PRO A 9 29.39 -47.41 31.88
N THR A 10 29.25 -48.67 32.27
CA THR A 10 28.68 -49.74 31.43
C THR A 10 27.17 -49.90 31.60
N THR A 11 26.44 -48.83 31.95
CA THR A 11 24.99 -48.93 32.18
C THR A 11 24.22 -48.06 31.18
N ALA A 12 23.20 -48.63 30.54
CA ALA A 12 22.32 -47.95 29.58
C ALA A 12 21.72 -46.61 30.07
N PRO A 13 21.40 -46.41 31.37
CA PRO A 13 20.93 -45.13 31.90
C PRO A 13 21.96 -44.00 31.77
N PHE A 14 23.25 -44.29 31.91
CA PHE A 14 24.32 -43.30 31.78
C PHE A 14 24.45 -42.80 30.34
N TYR A 15 24.44 -43.72 29.37
CA TYR A 15 24.46 -43.33 27.96
C TYR A 15 23.18 -42.60 27.53
N SER A 16 22.02 -43.00 28.07
CA SER A 16 20.74 -42.29 27.81
C SER A 16 20.76 -40.85 28.35
N SER A 17 21.33 -40.61 29.53
CA SER A 17 21.45 -39.26 30.10
C SER A 17 22.46 -38.39 29.35
N LEU A 18 23.60 -38.96 28.92
CA LEU A 18 24.56 -38.28 28.06
C LEU A 18 23.95 -37.89 26.71
N LEU A 19 23.22 -38.80 26.07
CA LEU A 19 22.50 -38.50 24.82
C LEU A 19 21.44 -37.42 25.04
N GLN A 20 20.70 -37.46 26.16
CA GLN A 20 19.75 -36.39 26.49
C GLN A 20 20.44 -35.04 26.69
N SER A 21 21.61 -35.01 27.32
CA SER A 21 22.41 -33.79 27.46
C SER A 21 22.88 -33.27 26.11
N CYS A 22 23.34 -34.14 25.20
CA CYS A 22 23.72 -33.76 23.84
C CYS A 22 22.53 -33.22 23.03
N ILE A 23 21.36 -33.83 23.18
CA ILE A 23 20.08 -33.37 22.58
C ILE A 23 19.72 -31.97 23.06
N SER A 24 19.84 -31.71 24.36
CA SER A 24 19.47 -30.42 24.95
C SER A 24 20.50 -29.31 24.65
N SER A 25 21.78 -29.66 24.51
CA SER A 25 22.88 -28.72 24.26
C SER A 25 23.24 -28.50 22.79
N GLY A 26 22.58 -29.20 21.86
CA GLY A 26 22.90 -29.08 20.42
C GLY A 26 24.25 -29.73 20.02
N ALA A 27 24.83 -30.58 20.87
CA ALA A 27 26.17 -31.12 20.70
C ALA A 27 26.20 -32.36 19.77
N PHE A 28 26.06 -32.15 18.46
CA PHE A 28 25.97 -33.24 17.48
C PHE A 28 27.22 -34.13 17.40
N ARG A 29 28.42 -33.52 17.38
CA ARG A 29 29.68 -34.27 17.26
C ARG A 29 29.93 -35.16 18.48
N GLN A 30 29.68 -34.62 19.67
CA GLN A 30 29.79 -35.34 20.93
C GLN A 30 28.78 -36.47 21.00
N GLY A 31 27.53 -36.24 20.57
CA GLY A 31 26.53 -37.31 20.51
C GLY A 31 26.87 -38.43 19.52
N LYS A 32 27.50 -38.11 18.37
CA LYS A 32 28.06 -39.14 17.45
C LYS A 32 29.17 -39.95 18.12
N SER A 33 30.06 -39.31 18.87
CA SER A 33 31.11 -39.99 19.65
C SER A 33 30.50 -40.90 20.73
N VAL A 34 29.46 -40.44 21.43
CA VAL A 34 28.71 -41.24 22.40
C VAL A 34 28.09 -42.48 21.73
N HIS A 35 27.50 -42.34 20.54
CA HIS A 35 26.99 -43.49 19.78
C HIS A 35 28.12 -44.48 19.41
N GLY A 36 29.29 -44.00 18.96
CA GLY A 36 30.45 -44.85 18.70
C GLY A 36 30.88 -45.65 19.94
N SER A 37 30.90 -45.02 21.10
CA SER A 37 31.21 -45.69 22.39
C SER A 37 30.15 -46.72 22.80
N ILE A 38 28.86 -46.47 22.50
CA ILE A 38 27.78 -47.45 22.73
C ILE A 38 27.98 -48.69 21.87
N VAL A 39 28.33 -48.51 20.60
CA VAL A 39 28.60 -49.63 19.67
C VAL A 39 29.87 -50.39 20.09
N ALA A 40 30.93 -49.70 20.50
CA ALA A 40 32.17 -50.33 20.95
C ALA A 40 32.04 -51.07 22.29
N ALA A 41 31.15 -50.62 23.18
CA ALA A 41 30.94 -51.21 24.51
C ALA A 41 29.91 -52.36 24.52
N SER A 42 29.13 -52.57 23.46
CA SER A 42 28.07 -53.58 23.41
C SER A 42 28.54 -54.87 22.70
N ALA A 43 28.77 -55.93 23.48
CA ALA A 43 28.94 -57.30 22.96
C ALA A 43 27.60 -58.04 22.76
N SER A 44 26.48 -57.38 23.07
CA SER A 44 25.11 -57.91 23.06
C SER A 44 24.11 -56.91 22.47
N THR A 45 22.93 -57.38 22.08
CA THR A 45 21.87 -56.60 21.40
C THR A 45 21.60 -55.26 22.11
N PRO A 46 21.57 -54.13 21.39
CA PRO A 46 21.33 -52.81 21.98
C PRO A 46 20.01 -52.77 22.77
N ASP A 47 20.05 -52.19 23.98
CA ASP A 47 18.88 -51.94 24.79
C ASP A 47 17.84 -51.08 24.04
N LEU A 48 16.58 -51.53 24.03
CA LEU A 48 15.44 -50.90 23.35
C LEU A 48 15.31 -49.41 23.69
N HIS A 49 15.53 -49.05 24.97
CA HIS A 49 15.45 -47.66 25.41
C HIS A 49 16.58 -46.82 24.83
N LEU A 50 17.82 -47.34 24.84
CA LEU A 50 18.99 -46.65 24.31
C LEU A 50 18.93 -46.48 22.78
N SER A 51 18.52 -47.51 22.04
CA SER A 51 18.30 -47.41 20.59
C SER A 51 17.20 -46.41 20.24
N THR A 52 16.09 -46.39 21.00
CA THR A 52 15.04 -45.38 20.82
C THR A 52 15.58 -43.96 21.04
N LYS A 53 16.46 -43.76 22.03
CA LYS A 53 17.11 -42.47 22.31
C LYS A 53 18.03 -42.03 21.17
N LEU A 54 18.78 -42.96 20.58
CA LEU A 54 19.63 -42.71 19.42
C LEU A 54 18.81 -42.30 18.19
N VAL A 55 17.65 -42.93 17.95
CA VAL A 55 16.71 -42.51 16.89
C VAL A 55 16.26 -41.06 17.11
N ILE A 56 15.84 -40.71 18.33
CA ILE A 56 15.43 -39.33 18.68
C ILE A 56 16.59 -38.35 18.50
N PHE A 57 17.80 -38.71 18.93
CA PHE A 57 19.01 -37.89 18.78
C PHE A 57 19.24 -37.56 17.30
N TYR A 58 19.39 -38.58 16.44
CA TYR A 58 19.69 -38.35 15.03
C TYR A 58 18.57 -37.61 14.30
N ALA A 59 17.31 -37.96 14.56
CA ALA A 59 16.16 -37.28 13.99
C ALA A 59 16.11 -35.79 14.36
N ARG A 60 16.50 -35.42 15.58
CA ARG A 60 16.53 -34.02 16.03
C ARG A 60 17.60 -33.18 15.32
N PHE A 61 18.70 -33.79 14.92
CA PHE A 61 19.79 -33.11 14.19
C PHE A 61 19.66 -33.21 12.66
N GLY A 62 18.53 -33.72 12.15
CA GLY A 62 18.27 -33.83 10.71
C GLY A 62 18.98 -34.96 9.98
N ASP A 63 19.80 -35.77 10.66
CA ASP A 63 20.43 -36.98 10.10
C ASP A 63 19.45 -38.16 10.14
N VAL A 64 18.34 -38.03 9.41
CA VAL A 64 17.24 -39.00 9.41
C VAL A 64 17.69 -40.35 8.81
N ALA A 65 18.71 -40.34 7.96
CA ALA A 65 19.30 -41.56 7.42
C ALA A 65 19.99 -42.39 8.52
N ALA A 66 20.78 -41.77 9.38
CA ALA A 66 21.37 -42.45 10.55
C ALA A 66 20.28 -42.91 11.53
N ALA A 67 19.27 -42.08 11.79
CA ALA A 67 18.12 -42.46 12.60
C ALA A 67 17.42 -43.72 12.06
N ARG A 68 17.23 -43.79 10.73
CA ARG A 68 16.61 -44.93 10.07
C ARG A 68 17.45 -46.19 10.18
N LYS A 69 18.77 -46.10 10.01
CA LYS A 69 19.69 -47.24 10.17
C LYS A 69 19.61 -47.82 11.58
N VAL A 70 19.63 -46.97 12.61
CA VAL A 70 19.48 -47.40 14.00
C VAL A 70 18.13 -48.09 14.20
N PHE A 71 17.06 -47.49 13.69
CA PHE A 71 15.70 -48.03 13.77
C PHE A 71 15.53 -49.38 13.07
N ASP A 72 16.16 -49.58 11.91
CA ASP A 72 16.14 -50.84 11.15
C ASP A 72 16.94 -51.95 11.83
N GLY A 73 18.00 -51.59 12.54
CA GLY A 73 18.82 -52.53 13.33
C GLY A 73 18.18 -52.99 14.65
N MET A 74 17.03 -52.44 15.07
CA MET A 74 16.36 -52.83 16.31
C MET A 74 15.64 -54.19 16.16
N PRO A 75 15.96 -55.22 16.98
CA PRO A 75 15.28 -56.53 16.93
C PRO A 75 13.81 -56.44 17.31
N HIS A 76 13.50 -55.60 18.30
CA HIS A 76 12.15 -55.28 18.75
C HIS A 76 11.94 -53.78 18.71
N ARG A 77 10.74 -53.36 18.31
CA ARG A 77 10.37 -51.94 18.20
C ARG A 77 9.15 -51.66 19.05
N SER A 78 9.27 -50.69 19.95
CA SER A 78 8.13 -50.19 20.73
C SER A 78 7.35 -49.14 19.95
N VAL A 79 6.10 -48.88 20.36
CA VAL A 79 5.29 -47.75 19.85
C VAL A 79 6.07 -46.42 19.92
N VAL A 80 6.92 -46.23 20.95
CA VAL A 80 7.76 -45.04 21.11
C VAL A 80 8.84 -44.96 20.03
N SER A 81 9.52 -46.06 19.71
CA SER A 81 10.53 -46.10 18.64
C SER A 81 9.92 -45.84 17.26
N TRP A 82 8.75 -46.41 16.96
CA TRP A 82 8.00 -46.13 15.73
C TRP A 82 7.60 -44.66 15.65
N THR A 83 7.02 -44.13 16.73
CA THR A 83 6.60 -42.73 16.81
C THR A 83 7.78 -41.78 16.60
N ALA A 84 8.92 -42.02 17.28
CA ALA A 84 10.12 -41.21 17.13
C ALA A 84 10.60 -41.14 15.68
N MET A 85 10.52 -42.25 14.94
CA MET A 85 10.93 -42.29 13.54
C MET A 85 9.91 -41.60 12.62
N VAL A 86 8.60 -41.80 12.84
CA VAL A 86 7.54 -41.09 12.09
C VAL A 86 7.64 -39.58 12.30
N SER A 87 7.78 -39.13 13.56
CA SER A 87 8.01 -37.71 13.89
C SER A 87 9.31 -37.19 13.27
N GLY A 88 10.37 -38.01 13.26
CA GLY A 88 11.66 -37.67 12.68
C GLY A 88 11.57 -37.38 11.18
N TYR A 89 10.87 -38.23 10.42
CA TYR A 89 10.62 -37.97 9.00
C TYR A 89 9.74 -36.73 8.78
N ALA A 90 8.64 -36.60 9.54
CA ALA A 90 7.71 -35.48 9.39
C ALA A 90 8.39 -34.11 9.61
N ARG A 91 9.20 -33.98 10.69
CA ARG A 91 9.87 -32.73 11.06
C ARG A 91 11.00 -32.31 10.13
N ASN A 92 11.57 -33.25 9.38
CA ASN A 92 12.69 -33.01 8.48
C ASN A 92 12.27 -32.96 6.99
N GLY A 93 11.01 -32.63 6.72
CA GLY A 93 10.51 -32.40 5.36
C GLY A 93 10.41 -33.68 4.50
N ARG A 94 10.24 -34.85 5.13
CA ARG A 94 10.12 -36.16 4.46
C ARG A 94 8.73 -36.77 4.72
N PRO A 95 7.64 -36.12 4.27
CA PRO A 95 6.29 -36.50 4.67
C PRO A 95 5.84 -37.85 4.08
N ARG A 96 6.32 -38.20 2.89
CA ARG A 96 5.97 -39.46 2.24
C ARG A 96 6.49 -40.66 3.05
N GLU A 97 7.77 -40.62 3.41
CA GLU A 97 8.42 -41.66 4.20
C GLU A 97 7.81 -41.76 5.60
N ALA A 98 7.39 -40.64 6.19
CA ALA A 98 6.67 -40.63 7.46
C ALA A 98 5.34 -41.41 7.36
N LEU A 99 4.57 -41.20 6.28
CA LEU A 99 3.29 -41.88 6.07
C LEU A 99 3.45 -43.35 5.69
N GLU A 100 4.44 -43.69 4.87
CA GLU A 100 4.79 -45.08 4.56
C GLU A 100 5.17 -45.84 5.84
N LEU A 101 5.95 -45.21 6.72
CA LEU A 101 6.33 -45.81 8.00
C LEU A 101 5.14 -45.94 8.96
N PHE A 102 4.22 -44.98 8.96
CA PHE A 102 2.97 -45.06 9.72
C PHE A 102 2.09 -46.23 9.27
N VAL A 103 1.99 -46.46 7.95
CA VAL A 103 1.27 -47.63 7.40
C VAL A 103 1.96 -48.92 7.82
N LEU A 104 3.29 -48.99 7.73
CA LEU A 104 4.07 -50.16 8.12
C LEU A 104 3.94 -50.49 9.62
N MET A 105 3.95 -49.47 10.49
CA MET A 105 3.72 -49.62 11.93
C MET A 105 2.39 -50.34 12.21
N ARG A 106 1.32 -49.90 11.53
CA ARG A 106 -0.02 -50.50 11.68
C ARG A 106 -0.09 -51.91 11.12
N ALA A 107 0.54 -52.16 9.97
CA ALA A 107 0.63 -53.50 9.37
C ALA A 107 1.40 -54.49 10.28
N SER A 108 2.36 -53.99 11.05
CA SER A 108 3.14 -54.76 12.03
C SER A 108 2.40 -55.00 13.35
N GLY A 109 1.13 -54.59 13.46
CA GLY A 109 0.30 -54.74 14.67
C GLY A 109 0.59 -53.73 15.78
N ALA A 110 1.56 -52.82 15.61
CA ALA A 110 1.83 -51.77 16.59
C ALA A 110 0.75 -50.69 16.55
N ARG A 111 0.06 -50.47 17.67
CA ARG A 111 -1.04 -49.50 17.77
C ARG A 111 -0.48 -48.07 17.86
N PRO A 112 -0.85 -47.16 16.92
CA PRO A 112 -0.48 -45.75 17.03
C PRO A 112 -1.05 -45.12 18.30
N ASN A 113 -0.31 -44.19 18.90
CA ASN A 113 -0.77 -43.36 20.00
C ASN A 113 -1.04 -41.92 19.55
N GLN A 114 -1.45 -41.04 20.47
CA GLN A 114 -1.75 -39.62 20.19
C GLN A 114 -0.60 -38.89 19.46
N PHE A 115 0.65 -39.17 19.84
CA PHE A 115 1.83 -38.55 19.23
C PHE A 115 2.12 -39.09 17.82
N THR A 116 1.84 -40.38 17.60
CA THR A 116 1.92 -40.98 16.26
C THR A 116 0.92 -40.34 15.31
N TYR A 117 -0.35 -40.20 15.73
CA TYR A 117 -1.39 -39.57 14.92
C TYR A 117 -1.07 -38.09 14.63
N GLY A 118 -0.62 -37.33 15.64
CA GLY A 118 -0.20 -35.94 15.42
C GLY A 118 0.98 -35.81 14.44
N SER A 119 1.94 -36.73 14.49
CA SER A 119 3.07 -36.75 13.55
C SER A 119 2.66 -37.13 12.13
N ALA A 120 1.76 -38.10 11.98
CA ALA A 120 1.20 -38.47 10.68
C ALA A 120 0.33 -37.34 10.09
N ALA A 121 -0.46 -36.66 10.93
CA ALA A 121 -1.23 -35.49 10.53
C ALA A 121 -0.31 -34.34 10.07
N SER A 122 0.75 -34.04 10.82
CA SER A 122 1.76 -33.05 10.44
C SER A 122 2.48 -33.40 9.12
N ALA A 123 2.77 -34.69 8.88
CA ALA A 123 3.31 -35.14 7.60
C ALA A 123 2.32 -34.91 6.43
N CYS A 124 1.03 -35.24 6.61
CA CYS A 124 -0.01 -34.93 5.62
C CYS A 124 -0.12 -33.41 5.38
N ALA A 125 -0.03 -32.62 6.44
CA ALA A 125 -0.09 -31.17 6.40
C ALA A 125 1.08 -30.57 5.61
N GLY A 126 2.30 -31.05 5.86
CA GLY A 126 3.50 -30.65 5.13
C GLY A 126 3.51 -31.08 3.66
N ALA A 127 2.83 -32.19 3.33
CA ALA A 127 2.64 -32.64 1.94
C ALA A 127 1.43 -32.02 1.23
N GLY A 128 0.56 -31.29 1.94
CA GLY A 128 -0.71 -30.79 1.39
C GLY A 128 -1.66 -31.89 0.90
N CYS A 129 -1.57 -33.11 1.43
CA CYS A 129 -2.27 -34.28 0.89
C CYS A 129 -3.62 -34.52 1.58
N ALA A 130 -4.71 -33.95 1.05
CA ALA A 130 -6.05 -34.06 1.61
C ALA A 130 -6.54 -35.52 1.75
N ARG A 131 -6.26 -36.38 0.75
CA ARG A 131 -6.72 -37.78 0.75
C ARG A 131 -6.10 -38.59 1.89
N SER A 132 -4.77 -38.55 2.02
CA SER A 132 -4.05 -39.22 3.10
C SER A 132 -4.41 -38.60 4.46
N GLY A 133 -4.61 -37.28 4.50
CA GLY A 133 -5.10 -36.56 5.69
C GLY A 133 -6.42 -37.11 6.22
N LYS A 134 -7.43 -37.25 5.34
CA LYS A 134 -8.74 -37.84 5.69
C LYS A 134 -8.63 -39.30 6.17
N GLN A 135 -7.71 -40.08 5.58
CA GLN A 135 -7.45 -41.44 6.05
C GLN A 135 -6.81 -41.47 7.45
N VAL A 136 -5.84 -40.59 7.72
CA VAL A 136 -5.21 -40.46 9.05
C VAL A 136 -6.24 -40.03 10.09
N HIS A 137 -7.11 -39.08 9.77
CA HIS A 137 -8.24 -38.67 10.62
C HIS A 137 -9.15 -39.87 10.92
N ALA A 138 -9.64 -40.58 9.90
CA ALA A 138 -10.48 -41.76 10.10
C ALA A 138 -9.79 -42.85 10.94
N CYS A 139 -8.47 -43.02 10.79
CA CYS A 139 -7.68 -43.93 11.61
C CYS A 139 -7.61 -43.48 13.08
N ALA A 140 -7.42 -42.19 13.34
CA ALA A 140 -7.42 -41.63 14.69
C ALA A 140 -8.77 -41.85 15.38
N ALA A 141 -9.87 -41.63 14.65
CA ALA A 141 -11.23 -41.89 15.16
C ALA A 141 -11.43 -43.37 15.51
N LYS A 142 -11.07 -44.29 14.60
CA LYS A 142 -11.12 -45.75 14.86
C LYS A 142 -10.19 -46.18 15.99
N GLY A 143 -9.08 -45.47 16.18
CA GLY A 143 -8.13 -45.66 17.27
C GLY A 143 -8.60 -45.16 18.63
N ARG A 144 -9.82 -44.61 18.74
CA ARG A 144 -10.39 -43.97 19.94
C ARG A 144 -9.66 -42.69 20.38
N PHE A 145 -9.04 -41.98 19.44
CA PHE A 145 -8.42 -40.67 19.67
C PHE A 145 -9.24 -39.50 19.12
N ALA A 146 -10.53 -39.72 18.80
CA ALA A 146 -11.41 -38.68 18.26
C ALA A 146 -11.58 -37.47 19.20
N GLY A 147 -11.54 -37.69 20.53
CA GLY A 147 -11.66 -36.65 21.56
C GLY A 147 -10.32 -36.22 22.18
N ASP A 148 -9.19 -36.70 21.66
CA ASP A 148 -7.87 -36.29 22.16
C ASP A 148 -7.52 -34.89 21.64
N MET A 149 -7.35 -33.92 22.53
CA MET A 149 -7.13 -32.51 22.16
C MET A 149 -5.89 -32.28 21.29
N PHE A 150 -4.81 -33.04 21.54
CA PHE A 150 -3.57 -32.93 20.77
C PHE A 150 -3.78 -33.44 19.34
N VAL A 151 -4.46 -34.58 19.20
CA VAL A 151 -4.80 -35.15 17.90
C VAL A 151 -5.80 -34.25 17.14
N GLN A 152 -6.83 -33.73 17.80
CA GLN A 152 -7.79 -32.80 17.19
C GLN A 152 -7.09 -31.54 16.66
N SER A 153 -6.18 -30.94 17.44
CA SER A 153 -5.42 -29.76 17.01
C SER A 153 -4.51 -30.05 15.81
N ALA A 154 -3.84 -31.21 15.80
CA ALA A 154 -2.99 -31.63 14.69
C ALA A 154 -3.80 -31.96 13.42
N LEU A 155 -4.97 -32.58 13.55
CA LEU A 155 -5.88 -32.85 12.43
C LEU A 155 -6.50 -31.58 11.87
N MET A 156 -6.79 -30.60 12.71
CA MET A 156 -7.26 -29.28 12.30
C MET A 156 -6.21 -28.52 11.48
N ASP A 157 -4.95 -28.42 11.97
CA ASP A 157 -3.85 -27.83 11.18
C ASP A 157 -3.63 -28.58 9.86
N MET A 158 -3.74 -29.92 9.89
CA MET A 158 -3.66 -30.74 8.68
C MET A 158 -4.73 -30.39 7.66
N HIS A 159 -6.00 -30.30 8.08
CA HIS A 159 -7.10 -29.96 7.17
C HIS A 159 -6.97 -28.55 6.61
N LEU A 160 -6.56 -27.57 7.43
CA LEU A 160 -6.27 -26.20 6.99
C LEU A 160 -5.14 -26.20 5.95
N ARG A 161 -4.04 -26.94 6.18
CA ARG A 161 -2.91 -27.08 5.23
C ARG A 161 -3.20 -27.99 4.04
N CYS A 162 -4.29 -28.75 4.05
CA CYS A 162 -4.80 -29.51 2.91
C CYS A 162 -5.93 -28.80 2.14
N GLY A 163 -6.37 -27.62 2.59
CA GLY A 163 -7.39 -26.80 1.92
C GLY A 163 -8.83 -27.19 2.26
N SER A 164 -9.04 -28.07 3.24
CA SER A 164 -10.37 -28.48 3.72
C SER A 164 -10.77 -27.63 4.94
N VAL A 165 -11.04 -26.34 4.72
CA VAL A 165 -11.33 -25.36 5.78
C VAL A 165 -12.58 -25.74 6.58
N GLU A 166 -13.64 -26.23 5.91
CA GLU A 166 -14.88 -26.66 6.58
C GLU A 166 -14.66 -27.86 7.51
N ASP A 167 -13.86 -28.84 7.10
CA ASP A 167 -13.52 -30.00 7.94
C ASP A 167 -12.75 -29.56 9.20
N ALA A 168 -11.89 -28.53 9.08
CA ALA A 168 -11.18 -27.94 10.21
C ALA A 168 -12.12 -27.16 11.16
N ARG A 169 -13.06 -26.39 10.61
CA ARG A 169 -14.07 -25.64 11.37
C ARG A 169 -15.01 -26.56 12.13
N GLN A 170 -15.43 -27.66 11.49
CA GLN A 170 -16.27 -28.68 12.11
C GLN A 170 -15.55 -29.37 13.27
N LEU A 171 -14.30 -29.80 13.08
CA LEU A 171 -13.49 -30.37 14.14
C LEU A 171 -13.34 -29.43 15.33
N PHE A 172 -13.10 -28.14 15.06
CA PHE A 172 -13.01 -27.14 16.11
C PHE A 172 -14.31 -26.99 16.91
N ALA A 173 -15.46 -27.00 16.22
CA ALA A 173 -16.77 -26.95 16.86
C ALA A 173 -16.99 -28.16 17.80
N GLU A 174 -16.58 -29.36 17.37
CA GLU A 174 -16.70 -30.62 18.11
C GLU A 174 -15.72 -30.75 19.31
N MET A 175 -14.73 -29.86 19.44
CA MET A 175 -13.81 -29.88 20.58
C MET A 175 -14.56 -29.55 21.88
N GLY A 176 -14.56 -30.51 22.82
CA GLY A 176 -15.21 -30.37 24.12
C GLY A 176 -14.58 -29.32 25.04
N LYS A 177 -13.27 -29.04 24.87
CA LYS A 177 -12.58 -27.90 25.49
C LYS A 177 -11.63 -27.28 24.46
N LYS A 178 -11.77 -25.98 24.25
CA LYS A 178 -10.90 -25.19 23.37
C LYS A 178 -9.85 -24.49 24.23
N ASP A 179 -8.59 -24.59 23.83
CA ASP A 179 -7.47 -23.89 24.47
C ASP A 179 -6.84 -22.88 23.51
N VAL A 180 -5.92 -22.04 24.02
CA VAL A 180 -5.24 -21.01 23.21
C VAL A 180 -4.51 -21.63 22.00
N VAL A 181 -3.97 -22.84 22.15
CA VAL A 181 -3.26 -23.55 21.06
C VAL A 181 -4.20 -23.90 19.91
N SER A 182 -5.39 -24.43 20.22
CA SER A 182 -6.41 -24.74 19.22
C SER A 182 -6.93 -23.48 18.50
N TRP A 183 -7.19 -22.40 19.24
CA TRP A 183 -7.56 -21.10 18.65
C TRP A 183 -6.46 -20.55 17.73
N ASN A 184 -5.20 -20.57 18.18
CA ASN A 184 -4.05 -20.11 17.40
C ASN A 184 -3.86 -20.90 16.11
N ALA A 185 -3.99 -22.22 16.17
CA ALA A 185 -3.88 -23.07 15.00
C ALA A 185 -4.99 -22.76 13.97
N LEU A 186 -6.22 -22.54 14.43
CA LEU A 186 -7.35 -22.19 13.57
C LEU A 186 -7.16 -20.80 12.93
N ILE A 187 -6.93 -19.76 13.74
CA ILE A 187 -6.74 -18.38 13.26
C ILE A 187 -5.58 -18.33 12.25
N ARG A 188 -4.41 -18.89 12.60
CA ARG A 188 -3.25 -18.92 11.71
C ARG A 188 -3.55 -19.64 10.39
N GLY A 189 -4.25 -20.78 10.45
CA GLY A 189 -4.57 -21.54 9.23
C GLY A 189 -5.54 -20.81 8.31
N PHE A 190 -6.47 -20.01 8.84
CA PHE A 190 -7.33 -19.13 8.02
C PHE A 190 -6.52 -18.02 7.34
N VAL A 191 -5.61 -17.37 8.08
CA VAL A 191 -4.71 -16.33 7.52
C VAL A 191 -3.78 -16.90 6.43
N GLU A 192 -3.20 -18.08 6.64
CA GLU A 192 -2.35 -18.76 5.65
C GLU A 192 -3.10 -19.10 4.34
N ARG A 193 -4.43 -19.12 4.37
CA ARG A 193 -5.30 -19.39 3.23
C ARG A 193 -5.94 -18.16 2.61
N GLY A 194 -5.68 -16.97 3.15
CA GLY A 194 -6.29 -15.72 2.68
C GLY A 194 -7.74 -15.52 3.08
N HIS A 195 -8.25 -16.29 4.07
CA HIS A 195 -9.56 -16.06 4.68
C HIS A 195 -9.43 -15.08 5.86
N ASP A 196 -8.88 -13.89 5.60
CA ASP A 196 -8.47 -12.94 6.65
C ASP A 196 -9.63 -12.36 7.45
N GLY A 197 -10.77 -12.10 6.80
CA GLY A 197 -11.99 -11.63 7.49
C GLY A 197 -12.53 -12.65 8.50
N ASP A 198 -12.57 -13.92 8.10
CA ASP A 198 -12.99 -15.02 8.98
C ASP A 198 -11.98 -15.23 10.13
N ALA A 199 -10.68 -15.08 9.87
CA ALA A 199 -9.65 -15.14 10.91
C ALA A 199 -9.86 -14.08 11.99
N LEU A 200 -10.23 -12.85 11.61
CA LEU A 200 -10.58 -11.78 12.56
C LEU A 200 -11.90 -12.04 13.28
N GLY A 201 -12.87 -12.65 12.60
CA GLY A 201 -14.10 -13.16 13.22
C GLY A 201 -13.81 -14.20 14.30
N LEU A 202 -12.90 -15.14 14.04
CA LEU A 202 -12.45 -16.14 15.01
C LEU A 202 -11.69 -15.50 16.19
N PHE A 203 -10.83 -14.52 15.93
CA PHE A 203 -10.18 -13.75 17.00
C PHE A 203 -11.21 -13.04 17.88
N SER A 204 -12.25 -12.43 17.30
CA SER A 204 -13.34 -11.83 18.06
C SER A 204 -14.10 -12.87 18.91
N SER A 205 -14.38 -14.06 18.36
CA SER A 205 -15.01 -15.15 19.10
C SER A 205 -14.17 -15.64 20.28
N MET A 206 -12.85 -15.76 20.10
CA MET A 206 -11.91 -16.09 21.18
C MET A 206 -12.03 -15.09 22.35
N LEU A 207 -12.08 -13.79 22.04
CA LEU A 207 -12.26 -12.75 23.06
C LEU A 207 -13.64 -12.81 23.74
N LYS A 208 -14.70 -13.12 22.99
CA LYS A 208 -16.07 -13.28 23.53
C LYS A 208 -16.18 -14.47 24.48
N GLU A 209 -15.42 -15.54 24.23
CA GLU A 209 -15.31 -16.69 25.13
C GLU A 209 -14.35 -16.44 26.32
N ALA A 210 -13.93 -15.17 26.54
CA ALA A 210 -13.03 -14.74 27.60
C ALA A 210 -11.67 -15.46 27.60
N MET A 211 -11.23 -15.95 26.44
CA MET A 211 -9.91 -16.54 26.26
C MET A 211 -8.88 -15.44 26.00
N LEU A 212 -7.83 -15.40 26.81
CA LEU A 212 -6.76 -14.41 26.66
C LEU A 212 -5.86 -14.78 25.46
N PRO A 213 -5.69 -13.88 24.47
CA PRO A 213 -4.80 -14.12 23.35
C PRO A 213 -3.34 -14.02 23.80
N ASP A 214 -2.49 -14.85 23.20
CA ASP A 214 -1.04 -14.77 23.39
C ASP A 214 -0.36 -14.00 22.24
N HIS A 215 0.96 -13.87 22.31
CA HIS A 215 1.74 -13.18 21.29
C HIS A 215 1.62 -13.83 19.89
N TYR A 216 1.38 -15.14 19.79
CA TYR A 216 1.13 -15.82 18.52
C TYR A 216 -0.26 -15.50 17.97
N THR A 217 -1.27 -15.43 18.83
CA THR A 217 -2.64 -15.01 18.46
C THR A 217 -2.60 -13.59 17.88
N LEU A 218 -1.98 -12.67 18.61
CA LEU A 218 -1.92 -11.25 18.26
C LEU A 218 -1.16 -11.03 16.95
N GLY A 219 -0.02 -11.70 16.76
CA GLY A 219 0.75 -11.64 15.50
C GLY A 219 -0.05 -12.16 14.29
N SER A 220 -0.82 -13.24 14.47
CA SER A 220 -1.66 -13.82 13.41
C SER A 220 -2.83 -12.89 13.05
N ALA A 221 -3.50 -12.32 14.06
CA ALA A 221 -4.59 -11.38 13.86
C ALA A 221 -4.11 -10.07 13.20
N LEU A 222 -2.95 -9.54 13.61
CA LEU A 222 -2.32 -8.38 12.96
C LEU A 222 -2.03 -8.63 11.48
N LYS A 223 -1.46 -9.80 11.15
CA LYS A 223 -1.21 -10.18 9.76
C LYS A 223 -2.49 -10.17 8.92
N ALA A 224 -3.61 -10.67 9.45
CA ALA A 224 -4.92 -10.59 8.80
C ALA A 224 -5.38 -9.14 8.60
N CYS A 225 -5.27 -8.29 9.63
CA CYS A 225 -5.65 -6.87 9.55
C CYS A 225 -4.88 -6.12 8.46
N GLY A 226 -3.57 -6.36 8.36
CA GLY A 226 -2.73 -5.74 7.34
C GLY A 226 -3.12 -6.13 5.91
N ILE A 227 -3.72 -7.30 5.69
CA ILE A 227 -4.18 -7.73 4.36
C ILE A 227 -5.55 -7.15 4.04
N VAL A 228 -6.46 -7.12 5.02
CA VAL A 228 -7.81 -6.53 4.87
C VAL A 228 -7.75 -5.00 4.73
N GLY A 229 -6.66 -4.37 5.18
CA GLY A 229 -6.42 -2.92 5.03
C GLY A 229 -7.25 -2.05 5.96
N VAL A 230 -7.84 -2.62 7.01
CA VAL A 230 -8.70 -1.92 7.97
C VAL A 230 -7.89 -1.48 9.18
N ALA A 231 -7.56 -0.18 9.25
CA ALA A 231 -6.76 0.40 10.33
C ALA A 231 -7.39 0.23 11.73
N VAL A 232 -8.72 0.27 11.83
CA VAL A 232 -9.44 0.13 13.11
C VAL A 232 -9.12 -1.18 13.82
N ASN A 233 -9.04 -2.30 13.09
CA ASN A 233 -8.72 -3.59 13.70
C ASN A 233 -7.27 -3.63 14.20
N VAL A 234 -6.34 -2.94 13.52
CA VAL A 234 -4.95 -2.81 13.97
C VAL A 234 -4.89 -2.02 15.29
N GLU A 235 -5.63 -0.91 15.40
CA GLU A 235 -5.69 -0.08 16.61
C GLU A 235 -6.31 -0.82 17.81
N LEU A 236 -7.34 -1.63 17.58
CA LEU A 236 -7.93 -2.49 18.61
C LEU A 236 -6.92 -3.54 19.11
N ILE A 237 -6.25 -4.23 18.19
CA ILE A 237 -5.25 -5.25 18.56
C ILE A 237 -4.03 -4.59 19.23
N HIS A 238 -3.61 -3.41 18.79
CA HIS A 238 -2.58 -2.60 19.45
C HIS A 238 -2.95 -2.31 20.92
N SER A 239 -4.20 -1.91 21.16
CA SER A 239 -4.70 -1.71 22.53
C SER A 239 -4.65 -2.99 23.36
N CYS A 240 -4.95 -4.15 22.76
CA CYS A 240 -4.81 -5.46 23.41
C CYS A 240 -3.34 -5.78 23.75
N ILE A 241 -2.40 -5.51 22.84
CA ILE A 241 -0.95 -5.73 23.06
C ILE A 241 -0.48 -4.99 24.31
N ILE A 242 -0.86 -3.72 24.45
CA ILE A 242 -0.50 -2.89 25.60
C ILE A 242 -1.15 -3.45 26.87
N LYS A 243 -2.47 -3.69 26.86
CA LYS A 243 -3.22 -4.15 28.04
C LYS A 243 -2.77 -5.52 28.56
N LEU A 244 -2.30 -6.40 27.67
CA LEU A 244 -1.85 -7.74 28.01
C LEU A 244 -0.34 -7.82 28.30
N GLY A 245 0.39 -6.70 28.18
CA GLY A 245 1.82 -6.64 28.49
C GLY A 245 2.74 -7.24 27.43
N TYR A 246 2.29 -7.32 26.17
CA TYR A 246 3.10 -7.85 25.06
C TYR A 246 3.88 -6.76 24.30
N TRP A 247 4.07 -5.59 24.89
CA TRP A 247 4.79 -4.48 24.24
C TRP A 247 6.27 -4.77 23.97
N ASP A 248 6.91 -5.54 24.84
CA ASP A 248 8.34 -5.88 24.68
C ASP A 248 8.58 -7.11 23.78
N GLU A 249 7.51 -7.76 23.30
CA GLU A 249 7.60 -8.93 22.42
C GLU A 249 7.92 -8.51 20.98
N LYS A 250 9.20 -8.63 20.60
CA LYS A 250 9.75 -8.21 19.30
C LYS A 250 8.94 -8.69 18.09
N VAL A 251 8.49 -9.95 18.10
CA VAL A 251 7.71 -10.56 17.01
C VAL A 251 6.36 -9.88 16.82
N VAL A 252 5.71 -9.51 17.93
CA VAL A 252 4.40 -8.85 17.92
C VAL A 252 4.55 -7.41 17.43
N ILE A 253 5.54 -6.69 17.93
CA ILE A 253 5.79 -5.30 17.53
C ILE A 253 6.20 -5.18 16.06
N GLY A 254 7.06 -6.07 15.56
CA GLY A 254 7.38 -6.13 14.13
C GLY A 254 6.13 -6.37 13.27
N SER A 255 5.26 -7.28 13.71
CA SER A 255 3.97 -7.53 13.05
C SER A 255 3.03 -6.33 13.10
N LEU A 256 3.04 -5.58 14.22
CA LEU A 256 2.22 -4.39 14.43
C LEU A 256 2.63 -3.26 13.49
N ILE A 257 3.94 -2.97 13.41
CA ILE A 257 4.51 -1.97 12.49
C ILE A 257 4.13 -2.31 11.04
N ASN A 258 4.34 -3.56 10.62
CA ASN A 258 3.99 -4.02 9.28
C ASN A 258 2.48 -3.86 8.99
N SER A 259 1.63 -4.12 9.98
CA SER A 259 0.18 -4.01 9.82
C SER A 259 -0.28 -2.56 9.68
N TYR A 260 0.26 -1.64 10.50
CA TYR A 260 0.01 -0.20 10.33
C TYR A 260 0.51 0.31 8.99
N ALA A 261 1.70 -0.13 8.56
CA ALA A 261 2.26 0.23 7.27
C ALA A 261 1.35 -0.20 6.11
N LYS A 262 0.88 -1.46 6.11
CA LYS A 262 -0.05 -1.97 5.09
C LYS A 262 -1.40 -1.25 5.09
N CYS A 263 -1.87 -0.77 6.24
CA CYS A 263 -3.06 0.08 6.36
C CYS A 263 -2.82 1.55 5.99
N ARG A 264 -1.68 1.90 5.37
CA ARG A 264 -1.29 3.27 4.98
C ARG A 264 -1.24 4.24 6.16
N ARG A 265 -0.88 3.76 7.35
CA ARG A 265 -0.72 4.54 8.59
C ARG A 265 0.76 4.62 8.97
N MET A 266 1.59 5.16 8.06
CA MET A 266 3.05 5.18 8.23
C MET A 266 3.53 6.01 9.42
N SER A 267 2.82 7.10 9.76
CA SER A 267 3.10 7.90 10.96
C SER A 267 3.00 7.07 12.24
N SER A 268 1.93 6.28 12.38
CA SER A 268 1.73 5.37 13.53
C SER A 268 2.80 4.28 13.56
N ALA A 269 3.11 3.67 12.42
CA ALA A 269 4.17 2.67 12.31
C ALA A 269 5.54 3.24 12.75
N ARG A 270 5.84 4.49 12.38
CA ARG A 270 7.08 5.16 12.76
C ARG A 270 7.14 5.49 14.25
N VAL A 271 6.06 6.01 14.84
CA VAL A 271 6.00 6.29 16.29
C VAL A 271 6.25 5.03 17.11
N ILE A 272 5.64 3.90 16.71
CA ILE A 272 5.86 2.61 17.38
C ILE A 272 7.33 2.19 17.27
N TYR A 273 7.92 2.28 16.07
CA TYR A 273 9.32 1.94 15.85
C TYR A 273 10.28 2.80 16.69
N ASP A 274 10.06 4.11 16.74
CA ASP A 274 10.90 5.04 17.51
C ASP A 274 10.74 4.86 19.04
N SER A 275 9.64 4.25 19.47
CA SER A 275 9.40 3.89 20.88
C SER A 275 10.13 2.61 21.31
N ILE A 276 10.72 1.85 20.39
CA ILE A 276 11.49 0.63 20.71
C ILE A 276 12.89 1.03 21.17
N SER A 277 13.28 0.61 22.39
CA SER A 277 14.61 0.88 22.94
C SER A 277 15.75 0.32 22.06
N GLU A 278 15.60 -0.93 21.60
CA GLU A 278 16.54 -1.59 20.69
C GLU A 278 15.81 -2.23 19.51
N PRO A 279 15.62 -1.48 18.41
CA PRO A 279 15.02 -2.04 17.20
C PRO A 279 15.88 -3.16 16.63
N ASP A 280 15.25 -4.29 16.36
CA ASP A 280 15.87 -5.44 15.69
C ASP A 280 15.67 -5.38 14.17
N LEU A 281 16.31 -6.31 13.45
CA LEU A 281 16.22 -6.34 11.99
C LEU A 281 14.77 -6.54 11.49
N VAL A 282 13.95 -7.29 12.23
CA VAL A 282 12.56 -7.59 11.85
C VAL A 282 11.70 -6.32 11.88
N SER A 283 11.75 -5.57 12.97
CA SER A 283 11.03 -4.29 13.10
C SER A 283 11.54 -3.25 12.09
N SER A 284 12.85 -3.19 11.84
CA SER A 284 13.43 -2.29 10.84
C SER A 284 12.97 -2.64 9.42
N THR A 285 12.95 -3.94 9.08
CA THR A 285 12.51 -4.43 7.77
C THR A 285 11.03 -4.19 7.56
N ALA A 286 10.20 -4.36 8.60
CA ALA A 286 8.78 -4.02 8.55
C ALA A 286 8.54 -2.54 8.23
N LEU A 287 9.28 -1.64 8.89
CA LEU A 287 9.17 -0.20 8.64
C LEU A 287 9.65 0.20 7.25
N ILE A 288 10.81 -0.30 6.81
CA ILE A 288 11.35 -0.04 5.45
C ILE A 288 10.39 -0.58 4.38
N SER A 289 9.86 -1.79 4.56
CA SER A 289 8.85 -2.35 3.66
C SER A 289 7.60 -1.48 3.59
N GLY A 290 7.20 -0.87 4.71
CA GLY A 290 6.14 0.13 4.73
C GLY A 290 6.46 1.38 3.91
N TYR A 291 7.67 1.91 4.05
CA TYR A 291 8.11 3.07 3.26
C TYR A 291 8.14 2.80 1.75
N THR A 292 8.32 1.55 1.32
CA THR A 292 8.24 1.23 -0.12
C THR A 292 6.88 1.49 -0.75
N MET A 293 5.81 1.56 0.06
CA MET A 293 4.44 1.74 -0.42
C MET A 293 4.10 3.18 -0.81
N ASP A 294 4.90 4.16 -0.40
CA ASP A 294 4.67 5.58 -0.65
C ASP A 294 5.99 6.30 -0.96
N ARG A 295 6.04 6.95 -2.13
CA ARG A 295 7.25 7.62 -2.66
C ARG A 295 7.77 8.73 -1.74
N ASN A 296 6.89 9.33 -0.94
CA ASN A 296 7.23 10.45 -0.06
C ASN A 296 8.19 10.06 1.07
N TYR A 297 8.29 8.77 1.42
CA TYR A 297 9.14 8.29 2.52
C TYR A 297 10.45 7.62 2.05
N SER A 298 10.85 7.87 0.79
CA SER A 298 12.06 7.27 0.23
C SER A 298 13.34 7.71 0.94
N GLU A 299 13.44 8.97 1.35
CA GLU A 299 14.57 9.48 2.12
C GLU A 299 14.64 8.85 3.52
N ASP A 300 13.52 8.78 4.24
CA ASP A 300 13.44 8.18 5.57
C ASP A 300 13.88 6.70 5.58
N ALA A 301 13.49 5.95 4.54
CA ALA A 301 13.87 4.56 4.38
C ALA A 301 15.38 4.40 4.10
N MET A 302 15.96 5.28 3.28
CA MET A 302 17.40 5.28 3.01
C MET A 302 18.21 5.66 4.25
N GLU A 303 17.75 6.66 5.02
CA GLU A 303 18.38 7.04 6.28
C GLU A 303 18.35 5.87 7.28
N LEU A 304 17.19 5.21 7.41
CA LEU A 304 17.03 4.06 8.28
C LEU A 304 17.95 2.90 7.87
N PHE A 305 18.06 2.61 6.58
CA PHE A 305 19.01 1.60 6.08
C PHE A 305 20.46 1.94 6.43
N CYS A 306 20.87 3.20 6.25
CA CYS A 306 22.20 3.66 6.63
C CYS A 306 22.46 3.49 8.13
N LYS A 307 21.45 3.74 8.98
CA LYS A 307 21.53 3.53 10.43
C LYS A 307 21.71 2.05 10.78
N ILE A 308 20.98 1.14 10.13
CA ILE A 308 21.12 -0.32 10.31
C ILE A 308 22.54 -0.76 9.93
N HIS A 309 23.03 -0.31 8.78
CA HIS A 309 24.36 -0.65 8.28
C HIS A 309 25.47 -0.16 9.23
N ARG A 310 25.38 1.09 9.72
CA ARG A 310 26.35 1.66 10.68
C ARG A 310 26.36 0.95 12.03
N LYS A 311 25.22 0.40 12.47
CA LYS A 311 25.14 -0.40 13.70
C LYS A 311 25.79 -1.79 13.57
N GLY A 312 26.22 -2.19 12.37
CA GLY A 312 26.84 -3.50 12.14
C GLY A 312 25.87 -4.67 12.27
N LEU A 313 24.57 -4.42 12.18
CA LEU A 313 23.57 -5.50 12.14
C LEU A 313 23.76 -6.30 10.86
N TRP A 314 23.65 -7.62 10.95
CA TRP A 314 23.66 -8.48 9.77
C TRP A 314 22.39 -8.18 8.95
N ILE A 315 22.58 -7.67 7.74
CA ILE A 315 21.51 -7.33 6.81
C ILE A 315 21.19 -8.61 6.03
N ASP A 316 19.92 -9.01 6.00
CA ASP A 316 19.45 -10.20 5.28
C ASP A 316 18.93 -9.86 3.87
N GLY A 317 18.64 -10.89 3.08
CA GLY A 317 18.10 -10.75 1.72
C GLY A 317 16.71 -10.08 1.69
N VAL A 318 15.92 -10.21 2.75
CA VAL A 318 14.58 -9.61 2.83
C VAL A 318 14.70 -8.09 2.93
N LEU A 319 15.55 -7.59 3.81
CA LEU A 319 15.80 -6.16 3.93
C LEU A 319 16.38 -5.57 2.64
N LEU A 320 17.36 -6.24 2.02
CA LEU A 320 17.94 -5.80 0.74
C LEU A 320 16.90 -5.75 -0.37
N SER A 321 16.01 -6.75 -0.45
CA SER A 321 14.91 -6.78 -1.41
C SER A 321 13.98 -5.58 -1.21
N SER A 322 13.59 -5.28 0.03
CA SER A 322 12.75 -4.10 0.32
C SER A 322 13.41 -2.79 -0.08
N VAL A 323 14.73 -2.64 0.13
CA VAL A 323 15.46 -1.44 -0.28
C VAL A 323 15.61 -1.35 -1.80
N LEU A 324 15.82 -2.47 -2.50
CA LEU A 324 15.84 -2.50 -3.97
C LEU A 324 14.47 -2.14 -4.56
N CYS A 325 13.38 -2.66 -3.98
CA CYS A 325 12.02 -2.27 -4.34
C CYS A 325 11.77 -0.76 -4.16
N LEU A 326 12.32 -0.16 -3.10
CA LEU A 326 12.28 1.28 -2.92
C LEU A 326 13.04 2.00 -4.04
N CYS A 327 14.27 1.58 -4.35
CA CYS A 327 15.06 2.16 -5.44
C CYS A 327 14.29 2.09 -6.77
N ALA A 328 13.61 0.97 -7.01
CA ALA A 328 12.78 0.74 -8.18
C ALA A 328 11.56 1.70 -8.22
N SER A 329 10.93 1.98 -7.07
CA SER A 329 9.73 2.83 -7.02
C SER A 329 10.01 4.32 -7.23
N VAL A 330 11.22 4.77 -6.87
CA VAL A 330 11.72 6.15 -7.12
C VAL A 330 12.68 6.27 -8.31
N ALA A 331 12.89 5.17 -9.06
CA ALA A 331 13.82 5.10 -10.20
C ALA A 331 15.26 5.57 -9.88
N SER A 332 15.79 5.21 -8.70
CA SER A 332 17.12 5.61 -8.24
C SER A 332 18.20 4.57 -8.55
N ALA A 333 18.80 4.65 -9.74
CA ALA A 333 19.93 3.81 -10.15
C ALA A 333 21.16 3.98 -9.23
N ARG A 334 21.43 5.22 -8.77
CA ARG A 334 22.60 5.54 -7.95
C ARG A 334 22.60 4.83 -6.60
N PHE A 335 21.44 4.69 -5.96
CA PHE A 335 21.36 3.98 -4.69
C PHE A 335 21.28 2.47 -4.92
N GLY A 336 20.52 2.03 -5.92
CA GLY A 336 20.42 0.62 -6.30
C GLY A 336 21.78 -0.02 -6.62
N THR A 337 22.66 0.68 -7.34
CA THR A 337 24.03 0.23 -7.63
C THR A 337 24.89 0.06 -6.36
N GLN A 338 24.71 0.91 -5.35
CA GLN A 338 25.41 0.77 -4.06
C GLN A 338 24.93 -0.47 -3.30
N ILE A 339 23.61 -0.73 -3.31
CA ILE A 339 23.02 -1.94 -2.71
C ILE A 339 23.50 -3.18 -3.44
N HIS A 340 23.54 -3.16 -4.78
CA HIS A 340 24.09 -4.23 -5.60
C HIS A 340 25.57 -4.52 -5.25
N ALA A 341 26.41 -3.47 -5.14
CA ALA A 341 27.79 -3.63 -4.72
C ALA A 341 27.93 -4.21 -3.30
N TYR A 342 27.00 -3.89 -2.38
CA TYR A 342 26.94 -4.49 -1.05
C TYR A 342 26.59 -5.99 -1.13
N MET A 343 25.60 -6.36 -1.95
CA MET A 343 25.21 -7.76 -2.18
C MET A 343 26.42 -8.60 -2.64
N CYS A 344 27.14 -8.14 -3.67
CA CYS A 344 28.30 -8.84 -4.20
C CYS A 344 29.44 -9.04 -3.17
N LYS A 345 29.56 -8.14 -2.18
CA LYS A 345 30.61 -8.21 -1.15
C LYS A 345 30.25 -9.07 0.06
N LYS A 346 28.96 -9.21 0.38
CA LYS A 346 28.51 -9.68 1.71
C LYS A 346 27.48 -10.80 1.71
N GLN A 347 26.75 -11.04 0.62
CA GLN A 347 25.72 -12.07 0.55
C GLN A 347 26.19 -13.28 -0.28
N PRO A 348 25.85 -14.51 0.13
CA PRO A 348 26.02 -15.67 -0.73
C PRO A 348 25.10 -15.59 -1.95
N MET A 349 25.63 -15.86 -3.13
CA MET A 349 24.87 -15.88 -4.39
C MET A 349 23.75 -16.94 -4.36
N GLY A 350 22.60 -16.63 -4.99
CA GLY A 350 21.55 -17.62 -5.27
C GLY A 350 20.22 -17.44 -4.53
N ASP A 351 19.96 -16.29 -3.90
CA ASP A 351 18.61 -15.95 -3.43
C ASP A 351 17.79 -15.37 -4.59
N ILE A 352 16.95 -16.22 -5.19
CA ILE A 352 16.13 -15.86 -6.35
C ILE A 352 15.19 -14.67 -6.10
N ALA A 353 14.74 -14.45 -4.87
CA ALA A 353 13.85 -13.33 -4.55
C ALA A 353 14.61 -12.00 -4.56
N LEU A 354 15.81 -12.01 -3.98
CA LEU A 354 16.71 -10.86 -3.97
C LEU A 354 17.20 -10.53 -5.38
N ASP A 355 17.58 -11.54 -6.16
CA ASP A 355 18.02 -11.37 -7.55
C ASP A 355 16.89 -10.80 -8.43
N ASN A 356 15.65 -11.27 -8.24
CA ASN A 356 14.48 -10.70 -8.91
C ASN A 356 14.24 -9.22 -8.56
N ALA A 357 14.43 -8.85 -7.29
CA ALA A 357 14.30 -7.46 -6.86
C ALA A 357 15.39 -6.56 -7.49
N LEU A 358 16.59 -7.11 -7.71
CA LEU A 358 17.68 -6.40 -8.37
C LEU A 358 17.37 -6.15 -9.86
N VAL A 359 16.85 -7.16 -10.57
CA VAL A 359 16.41 -7.02 -11.97
C VAL A 359 15.30 -5.97 -12.09
N ASP A 360 14.29 -6.03 -11.23
CA ASP A 360 13.18 -5.05 -11.22
C ASP A 360 13.67 -3.62 -10.92
N MET A 361 14.64 -3.47 -10.02
CA MET A 361 15.26 -2.19 -9.70
C MET A 361 15.92 -1.55 -10.92
N TYR A 362 16.84 -2.26 -11.58
CA TYR A 362 17.50 -1.73 -12.78
C TYR A 362 16.51 -1.46 -13.91
N ALA A 363 15.55 -2.38 -14.10
CA ALA A 363 14.50 -2.23 -15.10
C ALA A 363 13.69 -0.94 -14.91
N LYS A 364 13.20 -0.66 -13.68
CA LYS A 364 12.41 0.54 -13.38
C LYS A 364 13.24 1.81 -13.28
N ALA A 365 14.55 1.71 -13.03
CA ALA A 365 15.47 2.84 -13.07
C ALA A 365 15.86 3.25 -14.50
N GLY A 366 15.44 2.49 -15.53
CA GLY A 366 15.75 2.77 -16.94
C GLY A 366 17.06 2.15 -17.43
N GLU A 367 17.80 1.45 -16.56
CA GLU A 367 19.09 0.81 -16.88
C GLU A 367 18.88 -0.61 -17.41
N PHE A 368 18.29 -0.72 -18.60
CA PHE A 368 17.89 -2.01 -19.19
C PHE A 368 19.08 -2.97 -19.40
N SER A 369 20.23 -2.45 -19.83
CA SER A 369 21.45 -3.23 -20.03
C SER A 369 21.93 -3.90 -18.74
N ASP A 370 21.89 -3.16 -17.62
CA ASP A 370 22.26 -3.68 -16.31
C ASP A 370 21.21 -4.67 -15.78
N ALA A 371 19.92 -4.43 -16.04
CA ALA A 371 18.85 -5.37 -15.71
C ALA A 371 19.03 -6.71 -16.44
N LYS A 372 19.37 -6.67 -17.73
CA LYS A 372 19.66 -7.87 -18.52
C LYS A 372 20.91 -8.60 -18.02
N ARG A 373 21.98 -7.88 -17.68
CA ARG A 373 23.19 -8.48 -17.10
C ARG A 373 22.89 -9.16 -15.76
N ALA A 374 22.18 -8.49 -14.85
CA ALA A 374 21.78 -9.05 -13.58
C ALA A 374 20.94 -10.33 -13.77
N PHE A 375 20.04 -10.34 -14.75
CA PHE A 375 19.24 -11.51 -15.12
C PHE A 375 20.09 -12.65 -15.70
N ASP A 376 21.06 -12.36 -16.58
CA ASP A 376 21.95 -13.34 -17.20
C ASP A 376 22.93 -13.97 -16.17
N GLU A 377 23.23 -13.27 -15.08
CA GLU A 377 24.07 -13.76 -13.97
C GLU A 377 23.31 -14.66 -12.96
N MET A 378 21.96 -14.70 -13.01
CA MET A 378 21.15 -15.52 -12.09
C MET A 378 21.39 -17.03 -12.29
N PRO A 379 21.74 -17.79 -11.21
CA PRO A 379 21.92 -19.24 -11.32
C PRO A 379 20.63 -20.00 -11.61
N TYR A 380 19.51 -19.53 -11.07
CA TYR A 380 18.18 -20.11 -11.23
C TYR A 380 17.19 -19.00 -11.56
N ARG A 381 16.34 -19.24 -12.57
CA ARG A 381 15.33 -18.28 -13.04
C ARG A 381 13.96 -18.91 -12.91
N ASN A 382 13.01 -18.15 -12.37
CA ASN A 382 11.62 -18.57 -12.28
C ASN A 382 10.74 -17.64 -13.12
N VAL A 383 9.44 -17.90 -13.14
CA VAL A 383 8.46 -17.13 -13.90
C VAL A 383 8.53 -15.62 -13.58
N ILE A 384 8.84 -15.26 -12.32
CA ILE A 384 8.96 -13.86 -11.89
C ILE A 384 10.18 -13.21 -12.55
N SER A 385 11.34 -13.87 -12.55
CA SER A 385 12.57 -13.37 -13.19
C SER A 385 12.33 -12.98 -14.65
N TRP A 386 11.71 -13.88 -15.41
CA TRP A 386 11.40 -13.68 -16.83
C TRP A 386 10.35 -12.58 -17.03
N THR A 387 9.27 -12.61 -16.24
CA THR A 387 8.16 -11.67 -16.38
C THR A 387 8.59 -10.23 -16.07
N SER A 388 9.45 -10.03 -15.06
CA SER A 388 9.99 -8.70 -14.73
C SER A 388 10.76 -8.09 -15.91
N LEU A 389 11.61 -8.87 -16.57
CA LEU A 389 12.41 -8.39 -17.70
C LEU A 389 11.54 -8.17 -18.97
N ILE A 390 10.57 -9.05 -19.25
CA ILE A 390 9.59 -8.87 -20.34
C ILE A 390 8.78 -7.58 -20.12
N THR A 391 8.35 -7.32 -18.88
CA THR A 391 7.62 -6.09 -18.52
C THR A 391 8.48 -4.85 -18.73
N ALA A 392 9.77 -4.92 -18.40
CA ALA A 392 10.73 -3.84 -18.62
C ALA A 392 10.89 -3.50 -20.11
N CYS A 393 11.02 -4.52 -20.96
CA CYS A 393 11.08 -4.35 -22.42
C CYS A 393 9.85 -3.59 -22.95
N GLY A 394 8.64 -3.96 -22.51
CA GLY A 394 7.40 -3.32 -22.94
C GLY A 394 7.28 -1.84 -22.53
N ARG A 395 7.82 -1.46 -21.37
CA ARG A 395 7.83 -0.06 -20.91
C ARG A 395 8.87 0.80 -21.64
N ASN A 396 9.99 0.20 -22.01
CA ASN A 396 11.08 0.89 -22.71
C ASN A 396 10.92 0.86 -24.25
N GLY A 397 9.75 0.48 -24.76
CA GLY A 397 9.46 0.45 -26.20
C GLY A 397 10.20 -0.62 -26.99
N SER A 398 10.77 -1.63 -26.32
CA SER A 398 11.57 -2.71 -26.93
C SER A 398 10.77 -4.01 -27.05
N GLY A 399 9.65 -3.97 -27.80
CA GLY A 399 8.68 -5.08 -27.89
C GLY A 399 9.25 -6.36 -28.52
N GLU A 400 10.16 -6.24 -29.49
CA GLU A 400 10.83 -7.41 -30.09
C GLU A 400 11.76 -8.14 -29.11
N ASP A 401 12.41 -7.40 -28.20
CA ASP A 401 13.19 -8.01 -27.11
C ASP A 401 12.27 -8.74 -26.13
N ALA A 402 11.08 -8.21 -25.85
CA ALA A 402 10.07 -8.87 -25.01
C ALA A 402 9.64 -10.22 -25.59
N VAL A 403 9.40 -10.26 -26.91
CA VAL A 403 9.07 -11.49 -27.66
C VAL A 403 10.22 -12.49 -27.61
N THR A 404 11.46 -12.01 -27.83
CA THR A 404 12.66 -12.85 -27.79
C THR A 404 12.85 -13.48 -26.40
N LEU A 405 12.66 -12.70 -25.33
CA LEU A 405 12.73 -13.17 -23.95
C LEU A 405 11.62 -14.18 -23.62
N PHE A 406 10.40 -13.96 -24.11
CA PHE A 406 9.31 -14.92 -23.94
C PHE A 406 9.61 -16.27 -24.61
N ASN A 407 10.14 -16.25 -25.83
CA ASN A 407 10.49 -17.50 -26.52
C ASN A 407 11.60 -18.25 -25.78
N ARG A 408 12.64 -17.54 -25.31
CA ARG A 408 13.70 -18.13 -24.47
C ARG A 408 13.15 -18.71 -23.15
N MET A 409 12.20 -18.04 -22.51
CA MET A 409 11.53 -18.56 -21.30
C MET A 409 10.87 -19.91 -21.55
N VAL A 410 10.22 -20.06 -22.71
CA VAL A 410 9.55 -21.31 -23.12
C VAL A 410 10.58 -22.40 -23.47
N GLU A 411 11.67 -22.05 -24.15
CA GLU A 411 12.78 -22.95 -24.48
C GLU A 411 13.47 -23.52 -23.22
N ASP A 412 13.64 -22.68 -22.19
CA ASP A 412 14.19 -23.07 -20.88
C ASP A 412 13.19 -23.91 -20.04
N GLY A 413 12.02 -24.25 -20.60
CA GLY A 413 11.01 -25.10 -19.95
C GLY A 413 10.23 -24.39 -18.85
N VAL A 414 10.33 -23.06 -18.73
CA VAL A 414 9.60 -22.29 -17.72
C VAL A 414 8.21 -21.96 -18.26
N ARG A 415 7.17 -22.50 -17.63
CA ARG A 415 5.77 -22.28 -18.05
C ARG A 415 5.33 -20.84 -17.77
N PRO A 416 4.91 -20.06 -18.79
CA PRO A 416 4.34 -18.72 -18.60
C PRO A 416 3.06 -18.73 -17.77
N ASN A 417 2.80 -17.64 -17.05
CA ASN A 417 1.55 -17.42 -16.33
C ASN A 417 0.74 -16.27 -16.95
N ASP A 418 -0.42 -15.98 -16.36
CA ASP A 418 -1.30 -14.88 -16.74
C ASP A 418 -0.56 -13.53 -16.78
N VAL A 419 0.23 -13.22 -15.75
CA VAL A 419 0.99 -11.96 -15.68
C VAL A 419 2.02 -11.85 -16.82
N THR A 420 2.71 -12.95 -17.18
CA THR A 420 3.64 -12.97 -18.31
C THR A 420 2.96 -12.60 -19.62
N PHE A 421 1.76 -13.16 -19.88
CA PHE A 421 0.99 -12.86 -21.08
C PHE A 421 0.48 -11.42 -21.08
N LEU A 422 0.02 -10.89 -19.94
CA LEU A 422 -0.38 -9.50 -19.84
C LEU A 422 0.76 -8.54 -20.20
N SER A 423 1.96 -8.77 -19.65
CA SER A 423 3.15 -7.98 -19.97
C SER A 423 3.55 -8.07 -21.44
N LEU A 424 3.46 -9.27 -22.03
CA LEU A 424 3.77 -9.48 -23.45
C LEU A 424 2.76 -8.79 -24.37
N LEU A 425 1.47 -8.83 -24.05
CA LEU A 425 0.42 -8.15 -24.82
C LEU A 425 0.59 -6.65 -24.78
N SER A 426 0.87 -6.07 -23.60
CA SER A 426 1.16 -4.65 -23.46
C SER A 426 2.41 -4.25 -24.25
N ALA A 427 3.49 -5.04 -24.20
CA ALA A 427 4.70 -4.80 -24.99
C ALA A 427 4.41 -4.83 -26.50
N CYS A 428 3.63 -5.81 -26.97
CA CYS A 428 3.21 -5.87 -28.37
C CYS A 428 2.34 -4.68 -28.77
N GLY A 429 1.46 -4.23 -27.87
CA GLY A 429 0.57 -3.08 -28.08
C GLY A 429 1.34 -1.77 -28.28
N HIS A 430 2.34 -1.51 -27.43
CA HIS A 430 3.15 -0.30 -27.52
C HIS A 430 4.09 -0.28 -28.73
N CYS A 431 4.48 -1.44 -29.25
CA CYS A 431 5.43 -1.56 -30.38
C CYS A 431 4.74 -1.89 -31.72
N GLY A 432 3.41 -1.92 -31.77
CA GLY A 432 2.65 -2.18 -33.01
C GLY A 432 2.75 -3.62 -33.53
N LEU A 433 3.11 -4.59 -32.67
CA LEU A 433 3.24 -6.01 -33.03
C LEU A 433 1.88 -6.73 -32.96
N THR A 434 0.86 -6.20 -33.63
CA THR A 434 -0.55 -6.65 -33.50
C THR A 434 -0.74 -8.14 -33.78
N ASN A 435 -0.19 -8.65 -34.90
CA ASN A 435 -0.34 -10.05 -35.28
C ASN A 435 0.28 -11.01 -34.25
N LYS A 436 1.52 -10.73 -33.83
CA LYS A 436 2.23 -11.53 -32.79
C LYS A 436 1.47 -11.46 -31.46
N GLY A 437 1.03 -10.28 -31.04
CA GLY A 437 0.27 -10.12 -29.79
C GLY A 437 -1.03 -10.95 -29.78
N MET A 438 -1.78 -10.97 -30.89
CA MET A 438 -3.00 -11.78 -30.99
C MET A 438 -2.74 -13.29 -31.08
N GLU A 439 -1.62 -13.69 -31.69
CA GLU A 439 -1.14 -15.08 -31.63
C GLU A 439 -0.88 -15.49 -30.18
N TYR A 440 -0.20 -14.64 -29.40
CA TYR A 440 0.06 -14.91 -27.99
C TYR A 440 -1.22 -14.96 -27.15
N PHE A 441 -2.16 -14.03 -27.36
CA PHE A 441 -3.48 -14.06 -26.71
C PHE A 441 -4.20 -15.38 -26.98
N THR A 442 -4.16 -15.87 -28.21
CA THR A 442 -4.79 -17.15 -28.59
C THR A 442 -4.05 -18.35 -27.99
N SER A 443 -2.71 -18.30 -27.99
CA SER A 443 -1.86 -19.35 -27.42
C SER A 443 -2.06 -19.51 -25.92
N MET A 444 -2.32 -18.42 -25.19
CA MET A 444 -2.58 -18.40 -23.76
C MET A 444 -3.74 -19.34 -23.38
N MET A 445 -4.82 -19.32 -24.16
CA MET A 445 -5.96 -20.20 -23.99
C MET A 445 -5.68 -21.62 -24.51
N SER A 446 -5.27 -21.71 -25.78
CA SER A 446 -5.22 -23.00 -26.51
C SER A 446 -4.05 -23.89 -26.09
N ARG A 447 -2.87 -23.32 -25.87
CA ARG A 447 -1.64 -24.05 -25.55
C ARG A 447 -1.35 -24.10 -24.05
N TYR A 448 -1.63 -23.01 -23.34
CA TYR A 448 -1.28 -22.91 -21.91
C TYR A 448 -2.47 -23.12 -20.97
N GLY A 449 -3.71 -23.16 -21.47
CA GLY A 449 -4.90 -23.37 -20.65
C GLY A 449 -5.13 -22.27 -19.60
N ILE A 450 -4.71 -21.04 -19.90
CA ILE A 450 -4.86 -19.89 -18.99
C ILE A 450 -6.08 -19.08 -19.45
N ASP A 451 -7.02 -18.89 -18.54
CA ASP A 451 -8.25 -18.14 -18.83
C ASP A 451 -8.01 -16.62 -18.79
N PRO A 452 -8.39 -15.85 -19.83
CA PRO A 452 -8.16 -14.42 -19.86
C PRO A 452 -9.02 -13.64 -18.85
N ARG A 453 -8.36 -12.91 -17.95
CA ARG A 453 -9.00 -11.88 -17.11
C ARG A 453 -9.37 -10.62 -17.91
N ALA A 454 -10.17 -9.75 -17.31
CA ALA A 454 -10.53 -8.44 -17.87
C ALA A 454 -9.31 -7.65 -18.38
N GLU A 455 -8.20 -7.64 -17.65
CA GLU A 455 -6.95 -6.94 -18.03
C GLU A 455 -6.33 -7.47 -19.34
N HIS A 456 -6.42 -8.79 -19.59
CA HIS A 456 -5.92 -9.40 -20.82
C HIS A 456 -6.80 -9.00 -22.00
N TYR A 457 -8.12 -9.02 -21.83
CA TYR A 457 -9.05 -8.51 -22.83
C TYR A 457 -8.80 -7.04 -23.10
N SER A 458 -8.61 -6.20 -22.07
CA SER A 458 -8.29 -4.77 -22.23
C SER A 458 -7.02 -4.58 -23.06
N SER A 459 -5.97 -5.34 -22.77
CA SER A 459 -4.69 -5.24 -23.48
C SER A 459 -4.77 -5.76 -24.92
N ALA A 460 -5.53 -6.83 -25.18
CA ALA A 460 -5.76 -7.34 -26.52
C ALA A 460 -6.62 -6.40 -27.37
N ILE A 461 -7.63 -5.77 -26.76
CA ILE A 461 -8.44 -4.72 -27.40
C ILE A 461 -7.56 -3.52 -27.72
N ASP A 462 -6.76 -3.01 -26.77
CA ASP A 462 -5.84 -1.89 -27.01
C ASP A 462 -4.82 -2.20 -28.12
N LEU A 463 -4.27 -3.42 -28.16
CA LEU A 463 -3.38 -3.92 -29.22
C LEU A 463 -4.05 -3.86 -30.62
N LEU A 464 -5.27 -4.40 -30.74
CA LEU A 464 -6.02 -4.41 -32.01
C LEU A 464 -6.44 -2.99 -32.42
N ALA A 465 -6.90 -2.20 -31.45
CA ALA A 465 -7.39 -0.85 -31.64
C ALA A 465 -6.26 0.08 -32.13
N ARG A 466 -5.09 0.05 -31.48
CA ARG A 466 -3.89 0.77 -31.96
C ARG A 466 -3.42 0.28 -33.32
N GLY A 467 -3.53 -1.03 -33.58
CA GLY A 467 -3.22 -1.66 -34.87
C GLY A 467 -4.20 -1.34 -36.00
N GLY A 468 -5.27 -0.59 -35.75
CA GLY A 468 -6.27 -0.20 -36.75
C GLY A 468 -7.31 -1.29 -37.07
N GLN A 469 -7.26 -2.45 -36.41
CA GLN A 469 -8.21 -3.56 -36.59
C GLN A 469 -9.46 -3.35 -35.70
N LEU A 470 -10.16 -2.23 -35.92
CA LEU A 470 -11.23 -1.77 -35.04
C LEU A 470 -12.43 -2.73 -34.96
N GLU A 471 -12.81 -3.36 -36.06
CA GLU A 471 -13.94 -4.29 -36.10
C GLU A 471 -13.66 -5.57 -35.28
N ASP A 472 -12.43 -6.09 -35.37
CA ASP A 472 -12.03 -7.27 -34.61
C ASP A 472 -11.85 -6.94 -33.12
N ALA A 473 -11.37 -5.74 -32.80
CA ALA A 473 -11.36 -5.22 -31.44
C ALA A 473 -12.78 -5.10 -30.87
N TRP A 474 -13.75 -4.60 -31.65
CA TRP A 474 -15.14 -4.47 -31.21
C TRP A 474 -15.85 -5.82 -31.03
N LYS A 475 -15.62 -6.78 -31.93
CA LYS A 475 -16.09 -8.16 -31.75
C LYS A 475 -15.56 -8.77 -30.45
N LEU A 476 -14.31 -8.46 -30.08
CA LEU A 476 -13.72 -8.95 -28.83
C LEU A 476 -14.40 -8.33 -27.61
N VAL A 477 -14.75 -7.03 -27.64
CA VAL A 477 -15.58 -6.37 -26.61
C VAL A 477 -16.94 -7.05 -26.47
N GLN A 478 -17.59 -7.42 -27.57
CA GLN A 478 -18.90 -8.09 -27.54
C GLN A 478 -18.83 -9.52 -27.03
N LYS A 479 -17.69 -10.19 -27.17
CA LYS A 479 -17.47 -11.59 -26.78
C LYS A 479 -17.16 -11.75 -25.29
N THR A 480 -16.89 -10.68 -24.54
CA THR A 480 -16.60 -10.78 -23.10
C THR A 480 -17.85 -11.16 -22.31
N ASN A 481 -17.74 -12.16 -21.42
CA ASN A 481 -18.84 -12.60 -20.53
C ASN A 481 -19.09 -11.66 -19.33
N PHE A 482 -18.49 -10.46 -19.32
CA PHE A 482 -18.60 -9.48 -18.26
C PHE A 482 -18.81 -8.09 -18.88
N LYS A 483 -19.37 -7.14 -18.08
CA LYS A 483 -19.62 -5.78 -18.56
C LYS A 483 -18.27 -5.10 -18.92
N PRO A 484 -18.12 -4.53 -20.14
CA PRO A 484 -16.89 -3.84 -20.52
C PRO A 484 -16.53 -2.74 -19.51
N ASN A 485 -15.24 -2.59 -19.19
CA ASN A 485 -14.75 -1.57 -18.25
C ASN A 485 -14.36 -0.27 -18.99
N SER A 486 -14.16 0.82 -18.23
CA SER A 486 -13.80 2.14 -18.78
C SER A 486 -12.52 2.10 -19.64
N SER A 487 -11.52 1.30 -19.25
CA SER A 487 -10.27 1.14 -20.01
C SER A 487 -10.47 0.52 -21.40
N MET A 488 -11.30 -0.52 -21.53
CA MET A 488 -11.60 -1.18 -22.82
C MET A 488 -12.27 -0.21 -23.81
N LEU A 489 -13.29 0.50 -23.34
CA LEU A 489 -14.07 1.42 -24.17
C LEU A 489 -13.31 2.72 -24.46
N GLY A 490 -12.48 3.18 -23.51
CA GLY A 490 -11.58 4.32 -23.72
C GLY A 490 -10.50 4.03 -24.78
N ALA A 491 -9.90 2.83 -24.76
CA ALA A 491 -8.96 2.40 -25.81
C ALA A 491 -9.63 2.35 -27.19
N MET A 492 -10.87 1.82 -27.27
CA MET A 492 -11.65 1.83 -28.51
C MET A 492 -11.96 3.24 -29.00
N LEU A 493 -12.43 4.13 -28.12
CA LEU A 493 -12.76 5.52 -28.47
C LEU A 493 -11.53 6.27 -28.99
N GLY A 494 -10.38 6.15 -28.31
CA GLY A 494 -9.13 6.76 -28.73
C GLY A 494 -8.63 6.24 -30.08
N ALA A 495 -8.73 4.92 -30.32
CA ALA A 495 -8.35 4.32 -31.60
C ALA A 495 -9.31 4.68 -32.74
N CYS A 496 -10.61 4.75 -32.47
CA CYS A 496 -11.60 5.18 -33.45
C CYS A 496 -11.36 6.62 -33.90
N LYS A 497 -10.92 7.50 -32.98
CA LYS A 497 -10.42 8.84 -33.32
C LYS A 497 -9.17 8.76 -34.21
N LEU A 498 -8.16 7.99 -33.81
CA LEU A 498 -6.89 7.88 -34.54
C LEU A 498 -7.08 7.38 -35.99
N HIS A 499 -7.99 6.42 -36.19
CA HIS A 499 -8.21 5.76 -37.49
C HIS A 499 -9.46 6.27 -38.23
N GLY A 500 -10.15 7.30 -37.71
CA GLY A 500 -11.29 7.95 -38.38
C GLY A 500 -12.58 7.12 -38.49
N ASN A 501 -12.82 6.16 -37.58
CA ASN A 501 -14.05 5.37 -37.59
C ASN A 501 -15.13 5.98 -36.67
N MET A 502 -15.97 6.84 -37.24
CA MET A 502 -16.97 7.57 -36.48
C MET A 502 -18.05 6.67 -35.86
N LEU A 503 -18.55 5.67 -36.59
CA LEU A 503 -19.66 4.83 -36.15
C LEU A 503 -19.30 3.99 -34.90
N LEU A 504 -18.13 3.36 -34.91
CA LEU A 504 -17.65 2.61 -33.74
C LEU A 504 -17.26 3.55 -32.59
N GLY A 505 -16.67 4.72 -32.91
CA GLY A 505 -16.33 5.73 -31.91
C GLY A 505 -17.55 6.24 -31.13
N GLU A 506 -18.64 6.56 -31.83
CA GLU A 506 -19.89 6.99 -31.19
C GLU A 506 -20.47 5.89 -30.30
N THR A 507 -20.46 4.64 -30.77
CA THR A 507 -20.97 3.49 -30.01
C THR A 507 -20.12 3.23 -28.76
N ALA A 508 -18.79 3.33 -28.88
CA ALA A 508 -17.86 3.21 -27.75
C ALA A 508 -18.11 4.31 -26.71
N ALA A 509 -18.26 5.56 -27.16
CA ALA A 509 -18.51 6.71 -26.31
C ALA A 509 -19.84 6.60 -25.55
N LYS A 510 -20.94 6.24 -26.21
CA LYS A 510 -22.26 6.03 -25.57
C LYS A 510 -22.20 4.98 -24.45
N ASN A 511 -21.52 3.87 -24.70
CA ASN A 511 -21.33 2.83 -23.69
C ASN A 511 -20.45 3.32 -22.54
N LEU A 512 -19.42 4.11 -22.84
CA LEU A 512 -18.49 4.67 -21.85
C LEU A 512 -19.19 5.70 -20.95
N PHE A 513 -20.07 6.55 -21.48
CA PHE A 513 -20.86 7.51 -20.70
C PHE A 513 -21.82 6.82 -19.72
N SER A 514 -22.31 5.61 -20.06
CA SER A 514 -23.15 4.82 -19.14
C SER A 514 -22.37 4.22 -17.95
N ILE A 515 -21.03 4.19 -18.02
CA ILE A 515 -20.14 3.60 -17.01
C ILE A 515 -19.40 4.68 -16.23
N ASP A 516 -18.96 5.73 -16.91
CA ASP A 516 -18.17 6.84 -16.35
C ASP A 516 -18.69 8.19 -16.89
N PRO A 517 -19.87 8.63 -16.40
CA PRO A 517 -20.54 9.84 -16.91
C PRO A 517 -19.80 11.13 -16.57
N GLY A 518 -18.85 11.13 -15.63
CA GLY A 518 -18.11 12.32 -15.17
C GLY A 518 -16.76 12.54 -15.85
N SER A 519 -16.34 11.67 -16.77
CA SER A 519 -15.04 11.81 -17.44
C SER A 519 -15.11 12.76 -18.63
N SER A 520 -14.73 14.02 -18.39
CA SER A 520 -14.60 15.10 -19.38
C SER A 520 -13.77 14.72 -20.61
N VAL A 521 -12.74 13.89 -20.41
CA VAL A 521 -11.84 13.39 -21.45
C VAL A 521 -12.61 12.61 -22.52
N ASN A 522 -13.58 11.79 -22.12
CA ASN A 522 -14.33 10.92 -23.04
C ASN A 522 -15.24 11.73 -23.97
N TYR A 523 -15.93 12.73 -23.42
CA TYR A 523 -16.78 13.63 -24.22
C TYR A 523 -15.94 14.50 -25.16
N ALA A 524 -14.77 14.99 -24.71
CA ALA A 524 -13.86 15.78 -25.53
C ALA A 524 -13.32 14.98 -26.73
N VAL A 525 -13.04 13.69 -26.54
CA VAL A 525 -12.61 12.81 -27.66
C VAL A 525 -13.73 12.65 -28.68
N LEU A 526 -14.97 12.39 -28.25
CA LEU A 526 -16.13 12.27 -29.16
C LEU A 526 -16.43 13.58 -29.91
N ALA A 527 -16.42 14.72 -29.21
CA ALA A 527 -16.66 16.02 -29.83
C ALA A 527 -15.62 16.37 -30.90
N ASN A 528 -14.36 15.98 -30.69
CA ASN A 528 -13.31 16.15 -31.69
C ASN A 528 -13.55 15.27 -32.92
N MET A 529 -13.98 14.01 -32.73
CA MET A 529 -14.31 13.13 -33.86
C MET A 529 -15.46 13.69 -34.71
N TYR A 530 -16.52 14.23 -34.09
CA TYR A 530 -17.61 14.89 -34.81
C TYR A 530 -17.13 16.12 -35.59
N ALA A 531 -16.27 16.95 -34.99
CA ALA A 531 -15.70 18.12 -35.65
C ALA A 531 -14.83 17.74 -36.87
N GLU A 532 -14.01 16.70 -36.75
CA GLU A 532 -13.19 16.16 -37.85
C GLU A 532 -14.06 15.61 -39.01
N CYS A 533 -15.24 15.09 -38.71
CA CYS A 533 -16.23 14.63 -39.71
C CYS A 533 -17.16 15.74 -40.22
N SER A 534 -16.91 17.02 -39.89
CA SER A 534 -17.78 18.17 -40.23
C SER A 534 -19.22 18.07 -39.69
N LEU A 535 -19.45 17.24 -38.67
CA LEU A 535 -20.73 17.12 -37.95
C LEU A 535 -20.78 18.16 -36.82
N TRP A 536 -20.80 19.44 -37.20
CA TRP A 536 -20.64 20.55 -36.27
C TRP A 536 -21.76 20.64 -35.22
N GLU A 537 -22.98 20.28 -35.58
CA GLU A 537 -24.13 20.24 -34.64
C GLU A 537 -23.98 19.14 -33.58
N ASP A 538 -23.46 17.97 -33.94
CA ASP A 538 -23.19 16.87 -32.99
C ASP A 538 -21.98 17.17 -32.12
N ALA A 539 -20.94 17.79 -32.69
CA ALA A 539 -19.78 18.27 -31.95
C ALA A 539 -20.18 19.34 -30.93
N GLN A 540 -21.05 20.27 -31.32
CA GLN A 540 -21.58 21.31 -30.45
C GLN A 540 -22.45 20.72 -29.33
N ARG A 541 -23.42 19.85 -29.66
CA ARG A 541 -24.24 19.16 -28.65
C ARG A 541 -23.40 18.35 -27.66
N THR A 542 -22.37 17.66 -28.14
CA THR A 542 -21.46 16.90 -27.25
C THR A 542 -20.64 17.84 -26.36
N ARG A 543 -20.23 19.02 -26.87
CA ARG A 543 -19.55 20.06 -26.07
C ARG A 543 -20.49 20.80 -25.13
N GLU A 544 -21.77 20.92 -25.44
CA GLU A 544 -22.79 21.43 -24.53
C GLU A 544 -23.03 20.43 -23.39
N VAL A 545 -23.02 19.12 -23.67
CA VAL A 545 -23.00 18.10 -22.62
C VAL A 545 -21.70 18.16 -21.81
N ILE A 546 -20.55 18.48 -22.41
CA ILE A 546 -19.33 18.84 -21.65
C ILE A 546 -19.60 20.06 -20.79
N ASP A 547 -20.21 21.13 -21.29
CA ASP A 547 -20.51 22.33 -20.49
C ASP A 547 -21.59 22.09 -19.41
N GLU A 548 -22.43 21.04 -19.53
CA GLU A 548 -23.42 20.62 -18.53
C GLU A 548 -22.90 19.53 -17.56
N THR A 549 -21.92 18.71 -17.96
CA THR A 549 -21.31 17.62 -17.15
C THR A 549 -19.89 17.91 -16.68
N THR A 550 -19.27 18.96 -17.21
CA THR A 550 -18.06 19.59 -16.70
C THR A 550 -18.43 21.02 -16.33
N ASP A 551 -18.10 21.43 -15.12
CA ASP A 551 -18.07 22.83 -14.65
C ASP A 551 -17.02 23.66 -15.44
N GLY A 552 -17.02 23.58 -16.77
CA GLY A 552 -15.84 23.79 -17.62
C GLY A 552 -15.68 25.18 -18.24
N LYS A 553 -16.56 26.13 -17.92
CA LYS A 553 -16.41 27.56 -18.31
C LYS A 553 -16.39 28.51 -17.11
N GLU A 554 -16.15 27.97 -15.92
CA GLU A 554 -16.09 28.72 -14.66
C GLU A 554 -14.62 28.76 -14.20
N GLY A 555 -13.88 29.73 -14.71
CA GLY A 555 -12.51 29.96 -14.28
C GLY A 555 -12.47 30.89 -13.06
N CYS A 556 -12.23 30.35 -11.87
CA CYS A 556 -12.16 31.08 -10.60
C CYS A 556 -11.14 32.24 -10.54
N ASP A 557 -10.21 32.33 -11.49
CA ASP A 557 -9.14 33.34 -11.43
C ASP A 557 -9.63 34.71 -11.92
N GLY A 558 -10.19 34.78 -13.14
CA GLY A 558 -10.58 36.05 -13.75
C GLY A 558 -12.06 36.43 -13.56
N SER A 559 -12.94 35.46 -13.29
CA SER A 559 -14.39 35.66 -13.22
C SER A 559 -14.79 36.59 -12.08
N ILE A 560 -14.06 36.54 -10.95
CA ILE A 560 -14.26 37.42 -9.79
C ILE A 560 -14.15 38.92 -10.13
N LEU A 561 -13.54 39.28 -11.26
CA LEU A 561 -13.43 40.65 -11.73
C LEU A 561 -14.66 41.13 -12.50
N LEU A 562 -15.58 40.25 -12.90
CA LEU A 562 -16.80 40.62 -13.63
C LEU A 562 -17.79 41.34 -12.72
N ASP A 563 -18.47 42.34 -13.25
CA ASP A 563 -19.58 43.01 -12.58
C ASP A 563 -20.89 42.21 -12.74
N SER A 564 -21.78 42.36 -11.78
CA SER A 564 -23.12 41.77 -11.83
C SER A 564 -23.93 42.37 -12.98
N THR A 565 -24.74 41.54 -13.63
CA THR A 565 -25.71 41.98 -14.64
C THR A 565 -27.14 41.82 -14.11
N PRO A 566 -28.14 42.54 -14.67
CA PRO A 566 -29.53 42.41 -14.23
C PRO A 566 -30.00 40.95 -14.31
N GLY A 567 -30.30 40.35 -13.15
CA GLY A 567 -30.73 38.94 -13.06
C GLY A 567 -29.62 37.90 -12.89
N SER A 568 -28.34 38.29 -12.93
CA SER A 568 -27.20 37.39 -12.71
C SER A 568 -26.15 38.06 -11.80
N PRO A 569 -26.23 37.86 -10.47
CA PRO A 569 -25.25 38.40 -9.54
C PRO A 569 -23.90 37.70 -9.70
N SER A 570 -22.83 38.48 -9.72
CA SER A 570 -21.45 38.01 -9.85
C SER A 570 -20.89 37.46 -8.53
N GLU A 571 -19.76 36.77 -8.61
CA GLU A 571 -19.01 36.29 -7.44
C GLU A 571 -18.54 37.41 -6.51
N LYS A 572 -18.43 38.66 -6.99
CA LYS A 572 -18.08 39.83 -6.14
C LYS A 572 -19.08 40.05 -5.02
N GLU A 573 -20.35 39.73 -5.28
CA GLU A 573 -21.46 39.87 -4.33
C GLU A 573 -21.68 38.60 -3.49
N SER A 574 -20.85 37.57 -3.69
CA SER A 574 -20.90 36.35 -2.90
C SER A 574 -20.31 36.58 -1.51
N ILE A 575 -20.91 35.93 -0.50
CA ILE A 575 -20.57 36.10 0.91
C ILE A 575 -19.05 35.91 1.17
N PRO A 576 -18.37 34.89 0.62
CA PRO A 576 -16.93 34.70 0.83
C PRO A 576 -16.06 35.86 0.30
N ASN A 577 -16.54 36.56 -0.72
CA ASN A 577 -15.78 37.58 -1.45
C ASN A 577 -16.08 39.01 -1.00
N LEU A 578 -17.02 39.21 -0.07
CA LEU A 578 -17.38 40.54 0.44
C LEU A 578 -16.21 41.26 1.13
N SER A 579 -15.17 40.54 1.57
CA SER A 579 -13.94 41.11 2.14
C SER A 579 -12.91 41.52 1.09
N LEU A 580 -13.04 41.06 -0.17
CA LEU A 580 -12.10 41.40 -1.25
C LEU A 580 -12.18 42.89 -1.60
N ARG A 581 -11.03 43.48 -1.91
CA ARG A 581 -10.87 44.90 -2.24
C ARG A 581 -9.87 45.04 -3.38
N GLY A 582 -9.77 46.24 -3.95
CA GLY A 582 -8.71 46.55 -4.90
C GLY A 582 -8.99 46.15 -6.35
N PHE A 583 -10.24 45.80 -6.70
CA PHE A 583 -10.64 45.53 -8.10
C PHE A 583 -10.20 46.65 -9.07
N GLY A 584 -10.43 47.91 -8.71
CA GLY A 584 -10.00 49.06 -9.53
C GLY A 584 -8.47 49.20 -9.67
N THR A 585 -7.65 48.57 -8.82
CA THR A 585 -6.20 48.49 -9.04
C THR A 585 -5.88 47.55 -10.21
N VAL A 586 -6.55 46.41 -10.27
CA VAL A 586 -6.41 45.45 -11.39
C VAL A 586 -6.83 46.11 -12.70
N ASP A 587 -7.94 46.84 -12.72
CA ASP A 587 -8.38 47.59 -13.90
C ASP A 587 -7.36 48.65 -14.36
N ARG A 588 -6.71 49.36 -13.42
CA ARG A 588 -5.65 50.33 -13.76
C ARG A 588 -4.40 49.66 -14.32
N VAL A 589 -4.01 48.50 -13.78
CA VAL A 589 -2.90 47.71 -14.32
C VAL A 589 -3.25 47.24 -15.73
N LYS A 590 -4.47 46.71 -15.92
CA LYS A 590 -4.98 46.29 -17.21
C LYS A 590 -4.99 47.42 -18.23
N ALA A 591 -5.48 48.60 -17.87
CA ALA A 591 -5.50 49.76 -18.76
C ALA A 591 -4.09 50.16 -19.24
N LYS A 592 -3.08 50.11 -18.36
CA LYS A 592 -1.69 50.37 -18.74
C LYS A 592 -1.12 49.27 -19.64
N LEU A 593 -1.43 48.01 -19.36
CA LEU A 593 -1.00 46.88 -20.18
C LEU A 593 -1.65 46.89 -21.56
N GLU A 594 -2.93 47.24 -21.67
CA GLU A 594 -3.60 47.39 -22.97
C GLU A 594 -3.05 48.56 -23.80
N GLN A 595 -2.51 49.62 -23.17
CA GLN A 595 -1.80 50.67 -23.88
C GLN A 595 -0.43 50.21 -24.41
N ALA A 596 0.25 49.31 -23.70
CA ALA A 596 1.59 48.84 -24.06
C ALA A 596 1.57 47.62 -25.00
N CYS A 597 0.66 46.68 -24.77
CA CYS A 597 0.52 45.41 -25.50
C CYS A 597 -0.98 45.01 -25.61
N PRO A 598 -1.74 45.63 -26.53
CA PRO A 598 -3.17 45.41 -26.67
C PRO A 598 -3.52 43.94 -26.92
N GLY A 599 -4.49 43.40 -26.17
CA GLY A 599 -5.02 42.05 -26.38
C GLY A 599 -4.05 40.90 -26.08
N VAL A 600 -2.98 41.15 -25.30
CA VAL A 600 -1.96 40.14 -24.98
C VAL A 600 -2.10 39.56 -23.57
N VAL A 601 -2.37 40.40 -22.56
CA VAL A 601 -2.33 39.98 -21.14
C VAL A 601 -3.75 39.85 -20.59
N SER A 602 -4.15 38.68 -20.10
CA SER A 602 -5.46 38.49 -19.46
C SER A 602 -5.53 39.11 -18.07
N CYS A 603 -6.74 39.36 -17.58
CA CYS A 603 -6.90 39.83 -16.20
C CYS A 603 -6.61 38.73 -15.16
N ALA A 604 -6.84 37.46 -15.51
CA ALA A 604 -6.40 36.31 -14.72
C ALA A 604 -4.87 36.29 -14.51
N ASP A 605 -4.08 36.56 -15.55
CA ASP A 605 -2.61 36.68 -15.42
C ASP A 605 -2.22 37.86 -14.51
N ILE A 606 -2.91 39.00 -14.61
CA ILE A 606 -2.66 40.14 -13.72
C ILE A 606 -2.91 39.75 -12.26
N LEU A 607 -4.00 39.05 -11.95
CA LEU A 607 -4.30 38.63 -10.58
C LEU A 607 -3.22 37.70 -10.01
N ALA A 608 -2.81 36.68 -10.78
CA ALA A 608 -1.79 35.74 -10.34
C ALA A 608 -0.42 36.42 -10.11
N LEU A 609 -0.02 37.34 -11.00
CA LEU A 609 1.22 38.09 -10.88
C LEU A 609 1.19 39.09 -9.71
N VAL A 610 0.06 39.80 -9.54
CA VAL A 610 -0.11 40.75 -8.42
C VAL A 610 -0.07 40.01 -7.08
N ALA A 611 -0.68 38.82 -6.98
CA ALA A 611 -0.63 38.01 -5.76
C ALA A 611 0.83 37.67 -5.38
N ARG A 612 1.63 37.22 -6.35
CA ARG A 612 3.07 36.97 -6.16
C ARG A 612 3.82 38.22 -5.70
N ASP A 613 3.63 39.32 -6.41
CA ASP A 613 4.37 40.56 -6.15
C ASP A 613 4.03 41.15 -4.79
N VAL A 614 2.76 41.07 -4.36
CA VAL A 614 2.33 41.52 -3.02
C VAL A 614 2.96 40.67 -1.92
N VAL A 615 3.00 39.34 -2.07
CA VAL A 615 3.66 38.47 -1.09
C VAL A 615 5.16 38.77 -1.03
N PHE A 616 5.82 38.95 -2.18
CA PHE A 616 7.24 39.31 -2.22
C PHE A 616 7.51 40.69 -1.57
N LEU A 617 6.72 41.71 -1.90
CA LEU A 617 6.85 43.06 -1.33
C LEU A 617 6.59 43.10 0.19
N THR A 618 5.81 42.16 0.71
CA THR A 618 5.57 41.98 2.15
C THR A 618 6.59 41.06 2.82
N LYS A 619 7.75 40.85 2.18
CA LYS A 619 8.90 40.02 2.65
C LYS A 619 8.68 38.51 2.61
N GLY A 620 7.66 38.05 1.89
CA GLY A 620 7.40 36.64 1.63
C GLY A 620 8.27 36.05 0.51
N PRO A 621 8.03 34.78 0.14
CA PRO A 621 8.74 34.13 -0.94
C PRO A 621 8.36 34.69 -2.32
N HIS A 622 9.25 34.46 -3.28
CA HIS A 622 8.94 34.58 -4.70
C HIS A 622 8.67 33.19 -5.28
N TRP A 623 7.75 33.07 -6.23
CA TRP A 623 7.51 31.85 -7.01
C TRP A 623 7.26 32.19 -8.48
N GLU A 624 7.49 31.24 -9.37
CA GLU A 624 7.18 31.42 -10.78
C GLU A 624 5.67 31.32 -11.02
N VAL A 625 5.14 32.25 -11.79
CA VAL A 625 3.73 32.25 -12.21
C VAL A 625 3.71 31.95 -13.71
N PRO A 626 3.28 30.74 -14.13
CA PRO A 626 3.10 30.42 -15.55
C PRO A 626 2.11 31.42 -16.15
N THR A 627 2.45 32.11 -17.24
CA THR A 627 1.56 33.10 -17.88
C THR A 627 0.86 32.51 -19.10
N GLY A 628 -0.10 33.24 -19.68
CA GLY A 628 -0.89 32.79 -20.83
C GLY A 628 -2.29 32.30 -20.45
N ARG A 629 -2.77 32.66 -19.26
CA ARG A 629 -4.15 32.39 -18.82
C ARG A 629 -5.13 33.13 -19.71
N ARG A 630 -6.34 32.60 -19.81
CA ARG A 630 -7.51 33.25 -20.40
C ARG A 630 -8.50 33.63 -19.32
N ASP A 631 -9.21 34.72 -19.54
CA ASP A 631 -10.29 35.19 -18.70
C ASP A 631 -11.54 34.32 -18.91
N GLY A 632 -12.18 33.94 -17.81
CA GLY A 632 -13.51 33.32 -17.85
C GLY A 632 -14.58 34.33 -18.29
N THR A 633 -15.61 33.84 -18.98
CA THR A 633 -16.68 34.65 -19.58
C THR A 633 -17.95 34.68 -18.73
N ARG A 634 -17.96 33.99 -17.60
CA ARG A 634 -19.12 33.85 -16.70
C ARG A 634 -18.65 34.04 -15.26
N SER A 635 -19.46 34.70 -14.44
CA SER A 635 -19.29 34.78 -12.99
C SER A 635 -20.63 34.61 -12.31
N VAL A 636 -20.76 33.59 -11.46
CA VAL A 636 -21.99 33.26 -10.76
C VAL A 636 -21.75 33.33 -9.25
N LYS A 637 -22.61 34.06 -8.55
CA LYS A 637 -22.54 34.25 -7.10
C LYS A 637 -22.37 32.95 -6.29
N ASP A 638 -23.07 31.89 -6.68
CA ASP A 638 -23.10 30.63 -5.93
C ASP A 638 -21.80 29.81 -6.11
N ASP A 639 -21.06 30.00 -7.20
CA ASP A 639 -19.80 29.29 -7.46
C ASP A 639 -18.77 29.56 -6.37
N ALA A 640 -18.68 30.80 -5.90
CA ALA A 640 -17.79 31.16 -4.81
C ALA A 640 -18.14 30.45 -3.49
N VAL A 641 -19.42 30.13 -3.23
CA VAL A 641 -19.84 29.36 -2.05
C VAL A 641 -19.53 27.88 -2.22
N ASN A 642 -19.68 27.36 -3.44
CA ASN A 642 -19.43 25.95 -3.75
C ASN A 642 -17.93 25.64 -3.85
N ASN A 643 -17.11 26.60 -4.28
CA ASN A 643 -15.69 26.40 -4.58
C ASN A 643 -14.72 26.90 -3.49
N LEU A 644 -15.20 27.64 -2.47
CA LEU A 644 -14.41 28.02 -1.30
C LEU A 644 -14.87 27.28 -0.04
N PRO A 645 -13.95 26.79 0.80
CA PRO A 645 -14.34 26.17 2.05
C PRO A 645 -14.92 27.24 3.01
N PRO A 646 -16.08 27.01 3.63
CA PRO A 646 -16.64 27.96 4.56
C PRO A 646 -15.85 27.97 5.89
N PRO A 647 -15.90 29.10 6.64
CA PRO A 647 -15.08 29.29 7.84
C PRO A 647 -15.43 28.33 8.99
N PHE A 648 -16.57 27.67 8.93
CA PHE A 648 -17.08 26.75 9.94
C PHE A 648 -16.81 25.26 9.64
N PHE A 649 -16.08 24.92 8.56
CA PHE A 649 -15.72 23.53 8.26
C PHE A 649 -14.91 22.88 9.39
N ASP A 650 -15.09 21.56 9.54
CA ASP A 650 -14.20 20.73 10.34
C ASP A 650 -13.05 20.24 9.43
N ALA A 651 -11.84 20.70 9.72
CA ALA A 651 -10.65 20.38 8.96
C ALA A 651 -10.36 18.87 8.92
N THR A 652 -10.76 18.13 9.96
CA THR A 652 -10.48 16.69 10.08
C THR A 652 -11.41 15.81 9.25
N ARG A 653 -12.61 16.30 8.89
CA ARG A 653 -13.63 15.50 8.18
C ARG A 653 -13.88 15.97 6.75
N ASN A 654 -13.98 17.29 6.53
CA ASN A 654 -14.56 17.83 5.30
C ASN A 654 -13.55 18.64 4.48
N LEU A 655 -12.63 19.35 5.14
CA LEU A 655 -11.71 20.26 4.44
C LEU A 655 -10.72 19.47 3.55
N TYR A 656 -10.22 18.33 4.01
CA TYR A 656 -9.36 17.45 3.17
C TYR A 656 -10.08 16.96 1.91
N GLN A 657 -11.34 16.55 2.03
CA GLN A 657 -12.13 16.09 0.89
C GLN A 657 -12.40 17.19 -0.14
N PHE A 658 -12.34 18.46 0.30
CA PHE A 658 -12.53 19.61 -0.56
C PHE A 658 -11.31 19.92 -1.45
N PHE A 659 -10.10 19.65 -0.95
CA PHE A 659 -8.85 19.98 -1.63
C PHE A 659 -8.28 18.83 -2.48
N ILE A 660 -8.54 17.57 -2.09
CA ILE A 660 -8.06 16.37 -2.82
C ILE A 660 -8.48 16.38 -4.30
N PRO A 661 -9.75 16.66 -4.68
CA PRO A 661 -10.16 16.70 -6.09
C PRO A 661 -9.46 17.81 -6.88
N LYS A 662 -8.93 18.84 -6.20
CA LYS A 662 -8.22 19.98 -6.78
C LYS A 662 -6.71 19.74 -6.89
N GLY A 663 -6.23 18.53 -6.56
CA GLY A 663 -4.82 18.18 -6.64
C GLY A 663 -3.96 18.76 -5.52
N LEU A 664 -4.58 19.22 -4.42
CA LEU A 664 -3.91 19.76 -3.25
C LEU A 664 -3.98 18.75 -2.11
N ASP A 665 -2.84 18.52 -1.45
CA ASP A 665 -2.74 17.58 -0.33
C ASP A 665 -2.92 18.26 1.03
N ALA A 666 -2.86 17.47 2.11
CA ALA A 666 -3.00 17.95 3.48
C ALA A 666 -1.93 18.98 3.87
N LYS A 667 -0.72 18.90 3.27
CA LYS A 667 0.36 19.86 3.49
C LYS A 667 0.05 21.17 2.77
N ASP A 668 -0.34 21.11 1.51
CA ASP A 668 -0.70 22.29 0.72
C ASP A 668 -1.81 23.09 1.41
N GLN A 669 -2.83 22.42 1.94
CA GLN A 669 -3.93 23.05 2.67
C GLN A 669 -3.43 23.87 3.88
N VAL A 670 -2.62 23.28 4.77
CA VAL A 670 -2.14 23.99 5.96
C VAL A 670 -1.13 25.09 5.61
N VAL A 671 -0.33 24.87 4.56
CA VAL A 671 0.65 25.84 4.05
C VAL A 671 -0.05 27.08 3.47
N LEU A 672 -1.05 26.89 2.60
CA LEU A 672 -1.76 27.98 1.92
C LEU A 672 -2.54 28.87 2.90
N LEU A 673 -2.97 28.32 4.05
CA LEU A 673 -3.54 29.13 5.14
C LEU A 673 -2.55 30.14 5.73
N GLY A 674 -1.25 29.97 5.50
CA GLY A 674 -0.25 31.02 5.75
C GLY A 674 -0.57 32.33 5.02
N GLY A 675 -1.36 32.30 3.94
CA GLY A 675 -1.94 33.49 3.29
C GLY A 675 -2.76 34.39 4.22
N HIS A 676 -3.35 33.83 5.28
CA HIS A 676 -4.09 34.60 6.28
C HIS A 676 -3.22 35.64 7.02
N THR A 677 -1.90 35.52 6.97
CA THR A 677 -0.97 36.55 7.46
C THR A 677 -1.24 37.94 6.89
N LEU A 678 -1.73 38.05 5.65
CA LEU A 678 -2.02 39.33 4.99
C LEU A 678 -3.51 39.64 4.89
N GLY A 679 -4.37 38.72 5.34
CA GLY A 679 -5.80 38.79 5.11
C GLY A 679 -6.59 39.44 6.24
N THR A 680 -7.82 39.83 5.90
CA THR A 680 -8.82 40.33 6.86
C THR A 680 -10.11 39.54 6.69
N SER A 681 -10.89 39.45 7.77
CA SER A 681 -12.19 38.77 7.78
C SER A 681 -13.27 39.67 8.31
N HIS A 682 -14.48 39.54 7.78
CA HIS A 682 -15.67 40.11 8.40
C HIS A 682 -15.98 39.41 9.73
N CYS A 683 -16.49 40.17 10.70
CA CYS A 683 -16.92 39.66 11.99
C CYS A 683 -17.99 38.56 11.89
N SER A 684 -18.87 38.66 10.88
CA SER A 684 -19.91 37.68 10.60
C SER A 684 -19.37 36.26 10.36
N SER A 685 -18.18 36.12 9.79
CA SER A 685 -17.57 34.83 9.43
C SER A 685 -17.18 33.97 10.65
N PHE A 686 -17.02 34.59 11.83
CA PHE A 686 -16.67 33.89 13.08
C PHE A 686 -17.54 34.32 14.27
N ALA A 687 -18.62 35.07 14.04
CA ALA A 687 -19.52 35.55 15.08
C ALA A 687 -20.14 34.41 15.91
N SER A 688 -20.40 33.26 15.28
CA SER A 688 -20.88 32.05 15.97
C SER A 688 -19.88 31.58 17.03
N ARG A 689 -18.57 31.60 16.75
CA ARG A 689 -17.53 31.27 17.75
C ARG A 689 -17.42 32.31 18.86
N LEU A 690 -17.76 33.56 18.61
CA LEU A 690 -17.62 34.62 19.61
C LEU A 690 -18.81 34.75 20.56
N TYR A 691 -20.00 34.41 20.08
CA TYR A 691 -21.27 34.70 20.77
C TYR A 691 -22.23 33.52 20.92
N ASN A 692 -22.12 32.47 20.10
CA ASN A 692 -23.09 31.37 20.13
C ASN A 692 -22.45 30.04 19.68
N PHE A 693 -21.35 29.65 20.31
CA PHE A 693 -20.63 28.45 19.92
C PHE A 693 -21.47 27.22 20.25
N SER A 694 -21.77 26.40 19.24
CA SER A 694 -22.61 25.20 19.37
C SER A 694 -23.99 25.46 20.02
N GLY A 695 -24.56 26.66 19.84
CA GLY A 695 -25.87 27.01 20.39
C GLY A 695 -25.90 27.40 21.88
N THR A 696 -24.73 27.56 22.51
CA THR A 696 -24.62 27.79 23.96
C THR A 696 -24.80 29.26 24.40
N MET A 697 -24.96 30.19 23.46
CA MET A 697 -24.89 31.65 23.70
C MET A 697 -23.58 32.10 24.40
N MET A 698 -22.53 31.28 24.31
CA MET A 698 -21.20 31.55 24.83
C MET A 698 -20.14 31.57 23.72
N ALA A 699 -18.98 32.13 24.03
CA ALA A 699 -17.81 32.03 23.17
C ALA A 699 -17.25 30.60 23.16
N ASP A 700 -16.62 30.23 22.06
CA ASP A 700 -15.92 28.95 21.88
C ASP A 700 -14.87 28.77 22.98
N PRO A 701 -14.95 27.68 23.78
CA PRO A 701 -14.02 27.45 24.89
C PRO A 701 -12.57 27.22 24.44
N THR A 702 -12.34 26.91 23.15
CA THR A 702 -10.98 26.77 22.59
C THR A 702 -10.30 28.10 22.34
N LEU A 703 -11.06 29.21 22.24
CA LEU A 703 -10.49 30.54 22.04
C LEU A 703 -9.73 31.01 23.28
N ASP A 704 -8.55 31.59 23.06
CA ASP A 704 -7.74 32.23 24.08
C ASP A 704 -8.58 33.23 24.88
N LYS A 705 -8.63 33.02 26.20
CA LYS A 705 -9.44 33.80 27.15
C LYS A 705 -9.14 35.31 27.15
N TYR A 706 -7.94 35.71 26.73
CA TYR A 706 -7.54 37.13 26.59
C TYR A 706 -7.82 37.68 25.19
N TYR A 707 -7.97 36.81 24.19
CA TYR A 707 -8.28 37.21 22.82
C TYR A 707 -9.77 37.48 22.63
N VAL A 708 -10.65 36.70 23.28
CA VAL A 708 -12.10 36.88 23.22
C VAL A 708 -12.56 38.31 23.54
N PRO A 709 -12.13 38.96 24.65
CA PRO A 709 -12.52 40.35 24.93
C PRO A 709 -12.06 41.34 23.86
N ARG A 710 -10.86 41.14 23.30
CA ARG A 710 -10.31 41.98 22.23
C ARG A 710 -11.08 41.83 20.91
N LEU A 711 -11.58 40.63 20.61
CA LEU A 711 -12.47 40.44 19.47
C LEU A 711 -13.84 41.07 19.72
N LYS A 712 -14.42 40.91 20.92
CA LYS A 712 -15.72 41.52 21.30
C LYS A 712 -15.70 43.05 21.34
N SER A 713 -14.54 43.67 21.57
CA SER A 713 -14.42 45.13 21.49
C SER A 713 -14.46 45.66 20.05
N LYS A 714 -14.08 44.82 19.07
CA LYS A 714 -14.08 45.18 17.64
C LYS A 714 -15.37 44.73 16.93
N CYS A 715 -15.80 43.50 17.17
CA CYS A 715 -16.95 42.88 16.53
C CYS A 715 -18.14 42.89 17.47
N GLN A 716 -19.26 43.52 17.11
CA GLN A 716 -20.50 43.46 17.89
C GLN A 716 -21.42 42.33 17.40
N PRO A 717 -22.37 41.82 18.23
CA PRO A 717 -23.36 40.86 17.78
C PRO A 717 -24.17 41.42 16.59
N GLY A 718 -24.21 40.67 15.47
CA GLY A 718 -24.92 41.08 14.25
C GLY A 718 -24.13 42.01 13.32
N ASP A 719 -22.86 42.31 13.64
CA ASP A 719 -21.98 43.09 12.78
C ASP A 719 -21.61 42.32 11.50
N LYS A 720 -21.94 42.90 10.33
CA LYS A 720 -21.69 42.34 9.01
C LYS A 720 -20.62 43.08 8.21
N THR A 721 -20.13 44.21 8.70
CA THR A 721 -19.30 45.14 7.90
C THR A 721 -17.91 45.32 8.46
N THR A 722 -17.72 45.21 9.78
CA THR A 722 -16.41 45.37 10.40
C THR A 722 -15.46 44.27 9.95
N LEU A 723 -14.27 44.69 9.52
CA LEU A 723 -13.16 43.83 9.16
C LEU A 723 -12.16 43.76 10.32
N VAL A 724 -11.65 42.56 10.57
CA VAL A 724 -10.55 42.33 11.51
C VAL A 724 -9.40 41.61 10.81
N GLU A 725 -8.18 41.91 11.24
CA GLU A 725 -6.99 41.24 10.75
C GLU A 725 -7.00 39.76 11.20
N MET A 726 -6.73 38.85 10.26
CA MET A 726 -6.64 37.42 10.57
C MET A 726 -5.36 37.07 11.34
N ASP A 727 -4.32 37.91 11.19
CA ASP A 727 -3.10 37.88 11.99
C ASP A 727 -2.84 39.24 12.67
N PRO A 728 -3.29 39.45 13.92
CA PRO A 728 -3.08 40.72 14.61
C PRO A 728 -1.61 40.98 15.04
N GLY A 729 -0.69 40.04 14.82
CA GLY A 729 0.71 40.13 15.21
C GLY A 729 1.61 40.71 14.12
N SER A 730 1.39 40.33 12.86
CA SER A 730 2.27 40.68 11.74
C SER A 730 1.56 41.04 10.43
N PHE A 731 0.28 41.47 10.43
CA PHE A 731 -0.57 41.68 9.24
C PHE A 731 -0.04 42.51 8.04
N ARG A 732 1.18 43.05 8.12
CA ARG A 732 1.89 43.78 7.04
C ARG A 732 3.17 43.10 6.57
N THR A 733 3.52 41.95 7.15
CA THR A 733 4.70 41.16 6.84
C THR A 733 4.28 39.71 6.68
N PHE A 734 4.59 39.11 5.53
CA PHE A 734 4.31 37.71 5.28
C PHE A 734 5.32 36.83 6.04
N ASP A 735 4.89 36.20 7.13
CA ASP A 735 5.74 35.43 8.03
C ASP A 735 5.00 34.22 8.65
N THR A 736 5.53 33.62 9.71
CA THR A 736 4.91 32.47 10.40
C THR A 736 4.07 32.87 11.62
N SER A 737 3.76 34.15 11.84
CA SER A 737 3.05 34.60 13.04
C SER A 737 1.61 34.08 13.12
N TYR A 738 0.96 33.89 11.97
CA TYR A 738 -0.35 33.26 11.91
C TYR A 738 -0.37 31.86 12.57
N TYR A 739 0.62 31.02 12.30
CA TYR A 739 0.75 29.70 12.96
C TYR A 739 0.95 29.82 14.48
N ARG A 740 1.65 30.87 14.96
CA ARG A 740 1.78 31.16 16.40
C ARG A 740 0.45 31.52 17.04
N HIS A 741 -0.46 32.18 16.31
CA HIS A 741 -1.80 32.48 16.80
C HIS A 741 -2.66 31.22 16.86
N ILE A 742 -2.65 30.39 15.82
CA ILE A 742 -3.36 29.10 15.86
C ILE A 742 -2.89 28.24 17.05
N ALA A 743 -1.58 28.10 17.22
CA ALA A 743 -1.00 27.30 18.32
C ALA A 743 -1.37 27.81 19.74
N ARG A 744 -1.85 29.06 19.84
CA ARG A 744 -2.30 29.70 21.10
C ARG A 744 -3.82 29.71 21.27
N GLY A 745 -4.58 29.03 20.40
CA GLY A 745 -6.05 29.09 20.40
C GLY A 745 -6.59 30.44 19.97
N ARG A 746 -5.89 31.14 19.06
CA ARG A 746 -6.28 32.47 18.54
C ARG A 746 -6.68 32.43 17.07
N ALA A 747 -6.98 31.26 16.53
CA ALA A 747 -7.57 31.14 15.20
C ALA A 747 -8.94 31.86 15.19
N LEU A 748 -9.26 32.61 14.12
CA LEU A 748 -10.59 33.23 13.99
C LEU A 748 -11.65 32.20 13.60
N PHE A 749 -11.35 31.34 12.64
CA PHE A 749 -12.29 30.39 12.07
C PHE A 749 -12.28 29.04 12.78
N THR A 750 -13.42 28.33 12.75
CA THR A 750 -13.50 26.96 13.28
C THR A 750 -12.65 26.03 12.43
N SER A 751 -12.67 26.23 11.10
CA SER A 751 -11.83 25.50 10.15
C SER A 751 -10.35 25.57 10.50
N ASP A 752 -9.84 26.75 10.81
CA ASP A 752 -8.46 26.94 11.23
C ASP A 752 -8.15 26.28 12.60
N GLU A 753 -9.05 26.42 13.57
CA GLU A 753 -8.87 25.83 14.92
C GLU A 753 -8.78 24.30 14.86
N THR A 754 -9.62 23.67 14.04
CA THR A 754 -9.68 22.20 13.92
C THR A 754 -8.41 21.59 13.32
N LEU A 755 -7.51 22.37 12.71
CA LEU A 755 -6.19 21.90 12.27
C LEU A 755 -5.30 21.47 13.44
N MET A 756 -5.54 22.01 14.64
CA MET A 756 -4.83 21.57 15.84
C MET A 756 -5.32 20.19 16.35
N LEU A 757 -6.45 19.68 15.84
CA LEU A 757 -6.97 18.36 16.20
C LEU A 757 -6.35 17.24 15.37
N ASP A 758 -5.95 17.52 14.14
CA ASP A 758 -5.29 16.55 13.27
C ASP A 758 -3.78 16.44 13.59
N PRO A 759 -3.24 15.23 13.86
CA PRO A 759 -1.84 15.07 14.24
C PRO A 759 -0.84 15.58 13.21
N PHE A 760 -1.14 15.50 11.90
CA PHE A 760 -0.24 15.91 10.84
C PHE A 760 -0.16 17.44 10.74
N THR A 761 -1.30 18.11 10.58
CA THR A 761 -1.33 19.58 10.47
C THR A 761 -0.93 20.26 11.77
N ARG A 762 -1.30 19.71 12.94
CA ARG A 762 -0.77 20.17 14.25
C ARG A 762 0.77 20.13 14.29
N GLY A 763 1.38 19.05 13.79
CA GLY A 763 2.83 18.90 13.76
C GLY A 763 3.51 19.97 12.90
N TYR A 764 2.91 20.31 11.76
CA TYR A 764 3.37 21.39 10.89
C TYR A 764 3.19 22.77 11.54
N ILE A 765 2.01 23.07 12.10
CA ILE A 765 1.70 24.34 12.76
C ILE A 765 2.67 24.61 13.92
N LEU A 766 2.89 23.63 14.81
CA LEU A 766 3.79 23.78 15.95
C LEU A 766 5.24 24.03 15.52
N ARG A 767 5.68 23.39 14.43
CA ARG A 767 7.00 23.60 13.85
C ARG A 767 7.15 25.02 13.32
N GLN A 768 6.22 25.49 12.48
CA GLN A 768 6.28 26.84 11.92
C GLN A 768 6.07 27.93 12.98
N ALA A 769 5.25 27.66 14.01
CA ALA A 769 5.08 28.54 15.16
C ALA A 769 6.37 28.70 15.99
N GLY A 770 7.24 27.68 16.01
CA GLY A 770 8.51 27.69 16.73
C GLY A 770 9.68 28.35 15.99
N VAL A 771 9.51 28.71 14.71
CA VAL A 771 10.57 29.31 13.91
C VAL A 771 10.92 30.71 14.42
N ALA A 772 12.21 30.90 14.75
CA ALA A 772 12.79 32.20 15.04
C ALA A 772 13.69 32.63 13.87
N GLY A 773 13.42 33.80 13.29
CA GLY A 773 14.18 34.33 12.15
C GLY A 773 13.53 34.04 10.79
N TYR A 774 14.35 33.83 9.75
CA TYR A 774 13.88 33.66 8.37
C TYR A 774 13.21 32.29 8.16
N PRO A 775 11.91 32.24 7.76
CA PRO A 775 11.15 31.00 7.71
C PRO A 775 11.33 30.24 6.39
N ALA A 776 12.54 29.71 6.16
CA ALA A 776 12.92 29.07 4.90
C ALA A 776 12.02 27.89 4.49
N GLU A 777 11.67 27.01 5.43
CA GLU A 777 10.80 25.84 5.17
C GLU A 777 9.40 26.30 4.72
N PHE A 778 8.74 27.16 5.51
CA PHE A 778 7.43 27.70 5.17
C PHE A 778 7.44 28.43 3.82
N PHE A 779 8.48 29.21 3.52
CA PHE A 779 8.58 29.96 2.28
C PHE A 779 8.76 29.06 1.04
N ALA A 780 9.57 28.02 1.15
CA ALA A 780 9.73 27.03 0.10
C ALA A 780 8.41 26.25 -0.13
N ASP A 781 7.77 25.82 0.96
CA ASP A 781 6.49 25.11 0.91
C ASP A 781 5.39 25.99 0.32
N PHE A 782 5.29 27.24 0.77
CA PHE A 782 4.28 28.19 0.28
C PHE A 782 4.47 28.50 -1.20
N ALA A 783 5.70 28.70 -1.67
CA ALA A 783 5.99 28.87 -3.09
C ALA A 783 5.53 27.67 -3.91
N ALA A 784 5.83 26.44 -3.46
CA ALA A 784 5.42 25.22 -4.15
C ALA A 784 3.89 25.05 -4.19
N SER A 785 3.21 25.29 -3.08
CA SER A 785 1.74 25.20 -3.01
C SER A 785 1.05 26.32 -3.81
N MET A 786 1.62 27.52 -3.88
CA MET A 786 1.10 28.60 -4.75
C MET A 786 1.21 28.26 -6.24
N VAL A 787 2.28 27.57 -6.68
CA VAL A 787 2.39 27.07 -8.06
C VAL A 787 1.31 26.03 -8.35
N LYS A 788 1.07 25.09 -7.44
CA LYS A 788 -0.01 24.10 -7.58
C LYS A 788 -1.38 24.79 -7.66
N MET A 789 -1.66 25.70 -6.71
CA MET A 789 -2.91 26.44 -6.64
C MET A 789 -3.15 27.28 -7.91
N GLY A 790 -2.12 27.98 -8.40
CA GLY A 790 -2.20 28.80 -9.62
C GLY A 790 -2.31 28.02 -10.93
N ASN A 791 -2.31 26.69 -10.89
CA ASN A 791 -2.52 25.79 -12.02
C ASN A 791 -3.88 25.07 -11.97
N MET A 792 -4.72 25.35 -10.97
CA MET A 792 -6.06 24.77 -10.87
C MET A 792 -7.00 25.43 -11.88
N GLN A 793 -7.70 24.62 -12.69
CA GLN A 793 -8.76 25.07 -13.61
C GLN A 793 -8.36 26.26 -14.52
N VAL A 794 -7.09 26.33 -14.91
CA VAL A 794 -6.58 27.42 -15.75
C VAL A 794 -7.12 27.31 -17.18
N LEU A 795 -7.80 28.36 -17.63
CA LEU A 795 -8.28 28.47 -19.01
C LEU A 795 -7.13 28.87 -19.94
N THR A 796 -7.00 28.18 -21.08
CA THR A 796 -5.98 28.47 -22.11
C THR A 796 -6.56 28.39 -23.52
N GLY A 797 -5.83 28.92 -24.51
CA GLY A 797 -6.23 28.83 -25.91
C GLY A 797 -7.62 29.42 -26.17
N ALA A 798 -8.55 28.59 -26.66
CA ALA A 798 -9.94 28.98 -26.96
C ALA A 798 -10.93 28.77 -25.79
N GLN A 799 -10.45 28.35 -24.61
CA GLN A 799 -11.30 28.08 -23.44
C GLN A 799 -11.78 29.35 -22.71
N GLY A 800 -11.26 30.52 -23.09
CA GLY A 800 -11.65 31.81 -22.55
C GLY A 800 -11.15 32.93 -23.47
N GLU A 801 -11.14 34.16 -22.97
CA GLU A 801 -10.76 35.33 -23.78
C GLU A 801 -9.63 36.16 -23.13
N ILE A 802 -9.18 37.21 -23.82
CA ILE A 802 -8.40 38.29 -23.19
C ILE A 802 -9.31 39.51 -23.18
N ARG A 803 -9.89 39.82 -22.02
CA ARG A 803 -10.79 40.98 -21.88
C ARG A 803 -10.02 42.27 -22.08
N LYS A 804 -10.61 43.29 -22.68
CA LYS A 804 -10.05 44.66 -22.71
C LYS A 804 -10.25 45.38 -21.37
N HIS A 805 -11.37 45.10 -20.71
CA HIS A 805 -11.74 45.62 -19.40
C HIS A 805 -12.06 44.44 -18.48
N CYS A 806 -11.44 44.37 -17.30
CA CYS A 806 -11.64 43.20 -16.44
C CYS A 806 -13.06 43.10 -15.87
N ALA A 807 -13.81 44.20 -15.84
CA ALA A 807 -15.20 44.23 -15.38
C ALA A 807 -16.21 43.59 -16.35
N PHE A 808 -15.87 43.44 -17.64
CA PHE A 808 -16.82 43.06 -18.68
C PHE A 808 -16.23 42.04 -19.65
N VAL A 809 -17.06 41.11 -20.10
CA VAL A 809 -16.78 40.26 -21.27
C VAL A 809 -16.66 41.15 -22.52
N ASN A 810 -15.80 40.81 -23.48
CA ASN A 810 -15.55 41.67 -24.66
C ASN A 810 -16.75 41.86 -25.59
#